data_AF-A0A8T2VDS3-F1
#
_entry.id   AF-A0A8T2VDS3-F1
#
_cell.length_a   1.000
_cell.length_b   1.000
_cell.length_c   1.000
_cell.angle_alpha   90.00
_cell.angle_beta   90.00
_cell.angle_gamma   90.00
#
_symmetry.space_group_name_H-M   'P 1'
#
loop_
_entity.id
_entity.type
_entity.pdbx_description
1 polymer ?
#
loop_
_entity_poly.entity_id
_entity_poly.type
_entity_poly.pdbx_seq_one_letter_code
_entity_poly.pdbx_strand_id
1 'polypeptide(L)'
;MLGHVLFHLLNKTVNIMPEQYCKLFKTLSPISRHELCDEKWGNDINLANGLHLVDYLYHEFREIIVPVFIDNEEAQDWDFPSFMKCFSFASHVCEDVSSFSLQKATALAFMKCFVYSLAWLMNHAYSNRGKNENQMQSLSLLNLNEVFLTVPSKLVNILHVSLMKILYWDFGLAVDDIADALKYFESKAEFEPFTLLLDSPMLRDLHMPLGPNPFVRTSESYITAELAWRNLVCRMKEEGSKYFRSIDNNALNCFFKNASQEEQVALISTIVSQVFFMKSGCHLSAAEQRAIEHVQELVCHLKKWDPLMIKCIAYLTTMIPGGKWWPSWNSFESCSLALNILITLALMPSNSPLRGYCMLNKSHLTAGCILTESENILDGVEGLGKYLIYTCSCSYAYIIGDCTKPVEVGICPSCGKKIGGVNYVAVPGNSVLRDLSDGCESLIGNISFSLRMQPLSYRILRVVVHYCFLLGIMMDGDTADLACILKSPNNIQNQVQVLMGSIGLDIELLDQLIGCPRDMTFQYLHSVLLKLADFPIKGPLCSPQQRDRWEIAFEKIIASQSPNESISEYLQCKQTDCLHDVLQERIPCSPDLLESSFRVTIKPCFSHYRAYFLQKKQLAFQFPCINAVLAHQDHLKELQFLSPLVEFSRELHHLIGNRITREEATSTCVQDILSNKGDLSGRYDAFEVSWNAIRHLVKGYECHQFIEPVPTMHKLQPIGLCLLERKDQGIYLTAILDFLRTRQNSFLEDIRAALLECAPGYDYKLFDAVNARNIQSVPVQDCKSGEIVYFDEKWASNLVRQFASCNSAYGKGTEVEYDDYHIEVEMQFRLIHRKSFLQGEYKEFPYQREVFQRHATLISDITEHVPQVLMPSNKVDTICNELALEGTGPWKLLATLELCLGVLHCMKAEPSELLRDYCERWLGRDIHPIMKKEAFDGIEVKHVVSLYESIEAIASSDVENIVAVCYRSDLDSGMHADIIQMMVRKNVWRSDEYRLSCSRNTGKISAEALRDVLRQFMFRYLTVETFNPDAELQMYLNDGGLLRWPICAEKLEADAGTMVGSPLHEDVLPNWICVKHTRAIYLILKEV
;
A
#
# COMPACT_ATOMS: atom_id res chain seq x y z
N MET A 1 -13.80 -15.95 -42.77
CA MET A 1 -12.54 -16.36 -42.09
C MET A 1 -12.24 -15.52 -40.85
N LEU A 2 -12.02 -14.19 -40.93
CA LEU A 2 -11.82 -13.37 -39.71
C LEU A 2 -12.97 -13.45 -38.69
N GLY A 3 -14.23 -13.49 -39.15
CA GLY A 3 -15.38 -13.75 -38.26
C GLY A 3 -15.39 -15.16 -37.64
N HIS A 4 -14.80 -16.15 -38.32
CA HIS A 4 -14.59 -17.50 -37.78
C HIS A 4 -13.40 -17.53 -36.81
N VAL A 5 -12.34 -16.74 -37.05
CA VAL A 5 -11.20 -16.54 -36.13
C VAL A 5 -11.65 -15.83 -34.86
N LEU A 6 -12.44 -14.76 -34.97
CA LEU A 6 -13.13 -14.14 -33.84
C LEU A 6 -14.02 -15.14 -33.11
N PHE A 7 -14.86 -15.90 -33.83
CA PHE A 7 -15.73 -16.91 -33.24
C PHE A 7 -14.95 -18.02 -32.52
N HIS A 8 -13.82 -18.48 -33.08
CA HIS A 8 -13.00 -19.55 -32.50
C HIS A 8 -12.14 -19.07 -31.32
N LEU A 9 -11.62 -17.84 -31.38
CA LEU A 9 -10.88 -17.17 -30.29
C LEU A 9 -11.82 -16.86 -29.11
N LEU A 10 -13.08 -16.47 -29.40
CA LEU A 10 -14.12 -16.25 -28.39
C LEU A 10 -14.62 -17.56 -27.75
N ASN A 11 -14.67 -18.67 -28.52
CA ASN A 11 -15.15 -19.97 -28.03
C ASN A 11 -14.20 -20.64 -27.01
N LYS A 12 -12.90 -20.34 -27.05
CA LYS A 12 -11.91 -20.94 -26.12
C LYS A 12 -11.83 -20.22 -24.76
N THR A 13 -12.28 -18.98 -24.65
CA THR A 13 -12.13 -18.18 -23.42
C THR A 13 -13.39 -18.10 -22.56
N VAL A 14 -14.61 -18.18 -23.11
CA VAL A 14 -15.82 -18.40 -22.30
C VAL A 14 -16.89 -19.09 -23.14
N ASN A 15 -17.50 -20.14 -22.59
CA ASN A 15 -18.51 -20.97 -23.23
C ASN A 15 -19.84 -20.21 -23.46
N ILE A 16 -19.91 -19.31 -24.46
CA ILE A 16 -21.08 -18.41 -24.60
C ILE A 16 -21.61 -18.20 -26.03
N MET A 17 -22.94 -18.29 -26.10
CA MET A 17 -23.84 -18.12 -27.25
C MET A 17 -23.80 -16.70 -27.89
N PRO A 18 -24.30 -16.55 -29.14
CA PRO A 18 -24.28 -15.32 -29.94
C PRO A 18 -24.84 -14.04 -29.28
N GLU A 19 -25.66 -14.15 -28.23
CA GLU A 19 -26.17 -13.02 -27.46
C GLU A 19 -25.07 -12.18 -26.76
N GLN A 20 -23.81 -12.66 -26.73
CA GLN A 20 -22.68 -11.96 -26.13
C GLN A 20 -21.79 -11.13 -27.05
N TYR A 21 -22.16 -10.98 -28.33
CA TYR A 21 -21.70 -9.80 -29.08
C TYR A 21 -22.00 -8.51 -28.28
N CYS A 22 -23.12 -8.46 -27.55
CA CYS A 22 -23.50 -7.38 -26.64
C CYS A 22 -22.55 -7.15 -25.44
N LYS A 23 -21.69 -8.10 -25.08
CA LYS A 23 -20.79 -7.98 -23.91
C LYS A 23 -19.48 -7.30 -24.29
N LEU A 24 -18.89 -7.65 -25.44
CA LEU A 24 -17.83 -6.88 -26.11
C LEU A 24 -18.32 -5.47 -26.50
N PHE A 25 -19.59 -5.39 -26.91
CA PHE A 25 -20.28 -4.12 -27.15
C PHE A 25 -20.37 -3.25 -25.89
N LYS A 26 -20.60 -3.83 -24.71
CA LYS A 26 -20.69 -3.10 -23.43
C LYS A 26 -19.32 -2.71 -22.86
N THR A 27 -18.21 -3.23 -23.38
CA THR A 27 -16.85 -2.89 -22.92
C THR A 27 -16.16 -1.83 -23.78
N LEU A 28 -16.63 -1.60 -25.01
CA LEU A 28 -16.23 -0.45 -25.83
C LEU A 28 -16.56 0.88 -25.12
N SER A 29 -15.80 1.94 -25.38
CA SER A 29 -16.13 3.27 -24.84
C SER A 29 -17.55 3.69 -25.30
N PRO A 30 -18.29 4.51 -24.53
CA PRO A 30 -19.62 4.96 -24.93
C PRO A 30 -19.66 5.59 -26.33
N ILE A 31 -18.55 6.24 -26.72
CA ILE A 31 -18.33 6.83 -28.06
C ILE A 31 -18.29 5.74 -29.13
N SER A 32 -17.51 4.68 -28.91
CA SER A 32 -17.42 3.54 -29.85
C SER A 32 -18.72 2.72 -29.92
N ARG A 33 -19.52 2.67 -28.85
CA ARG A 33 -20.81 1.95 -28.82
C ARG A 33 -21.88 2.57 -29.69
N HIS A 34 -21.99 3.89 -29.69
CA HIS A 34 -23.05 4.57 -30.44
C HIS A 34 -22.86 4.41 -31.95
N GLU A 35 -21.62 4.33 -32.43
CA GLU A 35 -21.31 4.20 -33.86
C GLU A 35 -21.40 2.75 -34.35
N LEU A 36 -21.03 1.77 -33.53
CA LEU A 36 -21.12 0.35 -33.90
C LEU A 36 -22.56 -0.18 -33.94
N CYS A 37 -23.52 0.45 -33.24
CA CYS A 37 -24.91 -0.04 -33.12
C CYS A 37 -25.67 0.00 -34.45
N ASP A 38 -25.25 0.88 -35.36
CA ASP A 38 -25.93 1.12 -36.63
C ASP A 38 -25.16 0.55 -37.84
N GLU A 39 -23.97 -0.03 -37.63
CA GLU A 39 -23.05 -0.37 -38.72
C GLU A 39 -22.87 -1.88 -38.97
N LYS A 40 -23.12 -2.29 -40.22
CA LYS A 40 -22.82 -3.65 -40.71
C LYS A 40 -21.30 -3.79 -40.94
N TRP A 41 -20.79 -5.02 -40.97
CA TRP A 41 -19.36 -5.42 -41.11
C TRP A 41 -18.53 -4.67 -42.19
N GLY A 42 -19.17 -3.98 -43.14
CA GLY A 42 -18.53 -3.20 -44.22
C GLY A 42 -18.95 -1.72 -44.32
N ASN A 43 -19.55 -1.13 -43.28
CA ASN A 43 -19.83 0.32 -43.24
C ASN A 43 -18.59 1.13 -42.79
N ASP A 44 -18.61 2.43 -43.08
CA ASP A 44 -17.51 3.38 -42.92
C ASP A 44 -17.48 4.00 -41.52
N ILE A 45 -16.52 3.56 -40.70
CA ILE A 45 -16.19 4.14 -39.39
C ILE A 45 -15.29 5.37 -39.59
N ASN A 46 -15.45 6.40 -38.75
CA ASN A 46 -14.50 7.51 -38.72
C ASN A 46 -13.08 7.02 -38.38
N LEU A 47 -12.07 7.57 -39.05
CA LEU A 47 -10.65 7.23 -38.86
C LEU A 47 -10.22 7.17 -37.38
N ALA A 48 -10.56 8.18 -36.57
CA ALA A 48 -10.15 8.24 -35.17
C ALA A 48 -10.74 7.07 -34.37
N ASN A 49 -12.06 6.86 -34.49
CA ASN A 49 -12.77 5.76 -33.83
C ASN A 49 -12.31 4.40 -34.32
N GLY A 50 -11.96 4.33 -35.60
CA GLY A 50 -11.34 3.17 -36.19
C GLY A 50 -10.00 2.79 -35.57
N LEU A 51 -9.10 3.77 -35.41
CA LEU A 51 -7.79 3.56 -34.78
C LEU A 51 -7.94 3.14 -33.30
N HIS A 52 -8.86 3.75 -32.55
CA HIS A 52 -9.16 3.32 -31.18
C HIS A 52 -9.67 1.88 -31.11
N LEU A 53 -10.51 1.47 -32.08
CA LEU A 53 -11.01 0.11 -32.18
C LEU A 53 -9.89 -0.89 -32.49
N VAL A 54 -8.93 -0.54 -33.36
CA VAL A 54 -7.73 -1.35 -33.62
C VAL A 54 -6.92 -1.54 -32.34
N ASP A 55 -6.67 -0.47 -31.59
CA ASP A 55 -5.87 -0.54 -30.36
C ASP A 55 -6.56 -1.39 -29.28
N TYR A 56 -7.88 -1.25 -29.12
CA TYR A 56 -8.68 -2.09 -28.23
C TYR A 56 -8.61 -3.58 -28.63
N LEU A 57 -8.92 -3.90 -29.89
CA LEU A 57 -8.90 -5.28 -30.39
C LEU A 57 -7.50 -5.88 -30.32
N TYR A 58 -6.44 -5.09 -30.57
CA TYR A 58 -5.05 -5.53 -30.43
C TYR A 58 -4.74 -5.99 -29.01
N HIS A 59 -5.14 -5.23 -28.00
CA HIS A 59 -4.92 -5.61 -26.60
C HIS A 59 -5.72 -6.85 -26.20
N GLU A 60 -6.97 -6.97 -26.61
CA GLU A 60 -7.78 -8.18 -26.36
C GLU A 60 -7.20 -9.41 -27.05
N PHE A 61 -6.81 -9.29 -28.32
CA PHE A 61 -6.14 -10.37 -29.05
C PHE A 61 -4.82 -10.77 -28.42
N ARG A 62 -4.02 -9.81 -27.94
CA ARG A 62 -2.75 -10.07 -27.27
C ARG A 62 -2.93 -10.97 -26.05
N GLU A 63 -3.92 -10.72 -25.20
CA GLU A 63 -4.18 -11.53 -24.00
C GLU A 63 -4.60 -12.98 -24.32
N ILE A 64 -5.17 -13.22 -25.50
CA ILE A 64 -5.64 -14.55 -25.93
C ILE A 64 -4.56 -15.29 -26.73
N ILE A 65 -3.95 -14.60 -27.70
CA ILE A 65 -3.05 -15.18 -28.69
C ILE A 65 -1.66 -15.42 -28.09
N VAL A 66 -1.15 -14.48 -27.29
CA VAL A 66 0.23 -14.56 -26.79
C VAL A 66 0.44 -15.75 -25.86
N PRO A 67 -0.39 -16.02 -24.84
CA PRO A 67 -0.21 -17.20 -23.97
C PRO A 67 -0.13 -18.51 -24.75
N VAL A 68 -0.90 -18.66 -25.84
CA VAL A 68 -0.87 -19.84 -26.72
C VAL A 68 0.49 -20.02 -27.42
N PHE A 69 1.21 -18.92 -27.70
CA PHE A 69 2.59 -18.97 -28.21
C PHE A 69 3.64 -19.24 -27.12
N ILE A 70 3.31 -19.00 -25.84
CA ILE A 70 4.22 -19.12 -24.70
C ILE A 70 4.13 -20.52 -24.06
N ASP A 71 2.91 -21.00 -23.80
CA ASP A 71 2.64 -22.27 -23.11
C ASP A 71 2.53 -23.42 -24.11
N ASN A 72 3.64 -24.12 -24.33
CA ASN A 72 3.76 -25.27 -25.24
C ASN A 72 2.74 -26.41 -24.98
N GLU A 73 2.13 -26.48 -23.79
CA GLU A 73 1.13 -27.50 -23.45
C GLU A 73 -0.22 -27.27 -24.17
N GLU A 74 -0.61 -26.02 -24.46
CA GLU A 74 -1.83 -25.70 -25.23
C GLU A 74 -1.59 -25.54 -26.74
N ALA A 75 -0.32 -25.35 -27.14
CA ALA A 75 0.08 -25.15 -28.54
C ALA A 75 -0.12 -26.40 -29.42
N GLN A 76 -0.18 -27.60 -28.84
CA GLN A 76 -0.38 -28.85 -29.60
C GLN A 76 -1.73 -28.92 -30.34
N ASP A 77 -2.73 -28.15 -29.90
CA ASP A 77 -4.06 -28.08 -30.52
C ASP A 77 -4.21 -26.92 -31.53
N TRP A 78 -3.15 -26.17 -31.81
CA TRP A 78 -3.24 -24.96 -32.64
C TRP A 78 -2.75 -25.19 -34.09
N ASP A 79 -3.68 -25.06 -35.04
CA ASP A 79 -3.42 -25.23 -36.48
C ASP A 79 -2.66 -24.01 -37.04
N PHE A 80 -1.33 -24.04 -36.90
CA PHE A 80 -0.41 -23.03 -37.43
C PHE A 80 -0.64 -22.75 -38.94
N PRO A 81 -0.86 -23.75 -39.83
CA PRO A 81 -1.30 -23.51 -41.20
C PRO A 81 -2.59 -22.67 -41.32
N SER A 82 -3.61 -22.92 -40.49
CA SER A 82 -4.83 -22.09 -40.47
C SER A 82 -4.56 -20.67 -39.95
N PHE A 83 -3.69 -20.51 -38.96
CA PHE A 83 -3.25 -19.20 -38.49
C PHE A 83 -2.54 -18.39 -39.58
N MET A 84 -1.65 -19.02 -40.35
CA MET A 84 -0.97 -18.38 -41.50
C MET A 84 -1.94 -18.03 -42.65
N LYS A 85 -2.97 -18.85 -42.89
CA LYS A 85 -4.07 -18.49 -43.82
C LYS A 85 -4.83 -17.26 -43.36
N CYS A 86 -5.01 -17.08 -42.05
CA CYS A 86 -5.67 -15.90 -41.50
C CYS A 86 -4.81 -14.65 -41.64
N PHE A 87 -3.48 -14.77 -41.50
CA PHE A 87 -2.54 -13.69 -41.79
C PHE A 87 -2.58 -13.26 -43.25
N SER A 88 -2.52 -14.21 -44.20
CA SER A 88 -2.65 -13.92 -45.64
C SER A 88 -4.00 -13.28 -46.01
N PHE A 89 -5.09 -13.69 -45.35
CA PHE A 89 -6.38 -13.04 -45.53
C PHE A 89 -6.39 -11.61 -44.95
N ALA A 90 -5.80 -11.41 -43.76
CA ALA A 90 -5.71 -10.10 -43.12
C ALA A 90 -4.86 -9.12 -43.94
N SER A 91 -3.76 -9.57 -44.55
CA SER A 91 -2.94 -8.73 -45.42
C SER A 91 -3.72 -8.22 -46.63
N HIS A 92 -4.51 -9.08 -47.28
CA HIS A 92 -5.36 -8.67 -48.40
C HIS A 92 -6.47 -7.69 -47.99
N VAL A 93 -7.03 -7.81 -46.78
CA VAL A 93 -8.01 -6.85 -46.26
C VAL A 93 -7.37 -5.47 -45.99
N CYS A 94 -6.08 -5.44 -45.65
CA CYS A 94 -5.37 -4.19 -45.34
C CYS A 94 -4.80 -3.48 -46.58
N GLU A 95 -4.79 -4.15 -47.74
CA GLU A 95 -4.41 -3.57 -49.03
C GLU A 95 -5.46 -2.60 -49.58
N ASP A 96 -6.75 -2.83 -49.28
CA ASP A 96 -7.82 -1.97 -49.76
C ASP A 96 -7.70 -0.58 -49.12
N VAL A 97 -7.56 0.47 -49.94
CA VAL A 97 -7.42 1.86 -49.50
C VAL A 97 -8.78 2.50 -49.20
N SER A 98 -9.88 1.76 -49.35
CA SER A 98 -11.22 2.21 -48.98
C SER A 98 -11.32 2.59 -47.49
N SER A 99 -12.45 3.24 -47.18
CA SER A 99 -12.93 3.62 -45.86
C SER A 99 -12.66 2.60 -44.74
N PHE A 100 -12.59 3.12 -43.52
CA PHE A 100 -12.29 2.31 -42.34
C PHE A 100 -13.51 1.45 -41.97
N SER A 101 -13.38 0.13 -41.84
CA SER A 101 -14.48 -0.76 -41.47
C SER A 101 -14.10 -1.67 -40.31
N LEU A 102 -15.09 -2.27 -39.65
CA LEU A 102 -14.87 -3.25 -38.57
C LEU A 102 -14.00 -4.43 -39.04
N GLN A 103 -14.17 -4.87 -40.29
CA GLN A 103 -13.35 -5.91 -40.91
C GLN A 103 -11.88 -5.50 -40.99
N LYS A 104 -11.61 -4.27 -41.42
CA LYS A 104 -10.27 -3.72 -41.56
C LYS A 104 -9.62 -3.47 -40.20
N ALA A 105 -10.38 -2.95 -39.24
CA ALA A 105 -9.95 -2.79 -37.85
C ALA A 105 -9.47 -4.13 -37.24
N THR A 106 -10.27 -5.17 -37.44
CA THR A 106 -9.97 -6.53 -36.97
C THR A 106 -8.71 -7.10 -37.62
N ALA A 107 -8.57 -6.92 -38.94
CA ALA A 107 -7.40 -7.39 -39.68
C ALA A 107 -6.11 -6.69 -39.21
N LEU A 108 -6.15 -5.37 -39.03
CA LEU A 108 -5.03 -4.58 -38.52
C LEU A 108 -4.64 -4.96 -37.09
N ALA A 109 -5.62 -5.14 -36.20
CA ALA A 109 -5.39 -5.58 -34.83
C ALA A 109 -4.75 -6.99 -34.77
N PHE A 110 -5.23 -7.92 -35.60
CA PHE A 110 -4.65 -9.26 -35.73
C PHE A 110 -3.19 -9.19 -36.21
N MET A 111 -2.89 -8.36 -37.23
CA MET A 111 -1.53 -8.18 -37.71
C MET A 111 -0.61 -7.54 -36.67
N LYS A 112 -1.07 -6.51 -35.92
CA LYS A 112 -0.30 -5.96 -34.78
C LYS A 112 0.02 -7.05 -33.75
N CYS A 113 -0.96 -7.88 -33.41
CA CYS A 113 -0.76 -9.00 -32.47
C CYS A 113 0.23 -10.04 -33.00
N PHE A 114 0.18 -10.36 -34.30
CA PHE A 114 1.13 -11.27 -34.93
C PHE A 114 2.58 -10.75 -34.81
N VAL A 115 2.81 -9.47 -35.14
CA VAL A 115 4.14 -8.85 -35.01
C VAL A 115 4.61 -8.84 -33.56
N TYR A 116 3.70 -8.59 -32.61
CA TYR A 116 4.03 -8.68 -31.19
C TYR A 116 4.47 -10.09 -30.77
N SER A 117 3.78 -11.14 -31.22
CA SER A 117 4.17 -12.53 -30.94
C SER A 117 5.55 -12.87 -31.52
N LEU A 118 5.86 -12.36 -32.72
CA LEU A 118 7.20 -12.49 -33.31
C LEU A 118 8.27 -11.78 -32.47
N ALA A 119 8.03 -10.53 -32.07
CA ALA A 119 8.95 -9.79 -31.20
C ALA A 119 9.21 -10.51 -29.87
N TRP A 120 8.17 -11.10 -29.28
CA TRP A 120 8.30 -11.89 -28.05
C TRP A 120 9.22 -13.10 -28.25
N LEU A 121 9.01 -13.87 -29.32
CA LEU A 121 9.86 -15.04 -29.65
C LEU A 121 11.32 -14.63 -29.83
N MET A 122 11.56 -13.51 -30.53
CA MET A 122 12.91 -12.98 -30.75
C MET A 122 13.57 -12.55 -29.43
N ASN A 123 12.87 -11.77 -28.60
CA ASN A 123 13.39 -11.35 -27.31
C ASN A 123 13.67 -12.54 -26.37
N HIS A 124 12.78 -13.55 -26.37
CA HIS A 124 12.95 -14.76 -25.59
C HIS A 124 14.18 -15.58 -26.04
N ALA A 125 14.35 -15.77 -27.35
CA ALA A 125 15.52 -16.44 -27.93
C ALA A 125 16.82 -15.69 -27.59
N TYR A 126 16.83 -14.37 -27.75
CA TYR A 126 17.99 -13.53 -27.44
C TYR A 126 18.33 -13.52 -25.93
N SER A 127 17.33 -13.44 -25.06
CA SER A 127 17.51 -13.41 -23.60
C SER A 127 18.01 -14.74 -23.03
N ASN A 128 17.67 -15.86 -23.69
CA ASN A 128 18.08 -17.21 -23.29
C ASN A 128 19.33 -17.73 -24.02
N ARG A 129 20.05 -16.88 -24.74
CA ARG A 129 21.31 -17.24 -25.42
C ARG A 129 22.26 -17.96 -24.45
N GLY A 130 22.67 -19.20 -24.81
CA GLY A 130 23.59 -20.01 -24.00
C GLY A 130 22.97 -20.88 -22.89
N LYS A 131 21.64 -20.88 -22.70
CA LYS A 131 20.91 -21.83 -21.83
C LYS A 131 20.16 -22.86 -22.68
N ASN A 132 20.12 -24.13 -22.26
CA ASN A 132 19.51 -25.31 -22.93
C ASN A 132 18.65 -24.99 -24.18
N GLU A 133 19.32 -24.91 -25.33
CA GLU A 133 18.75 -24.49 -26.63
C GLU A 133 17.72 -25.49 -27.20
N ASN A 134 17.58 -26.67 -26.58
CA ASN A 134 16.70 -27.76 -27.03
C ASN A 134 15.20 -27.55 -26.76
N GLN A 135 14.78 -26.52 -26.02
CA GLN A 135 13.35 -26.24 -25.77
C GLN A 135 12.66 -25.40 -26.85
N MET A 136 13.40 -24.76 -27.77
CA MET A 136 12.84 -24.06 -28.94
C MET A 136 12.58 -24.99 -30.14
N GLN A 137 12.37 -26.30 -29.91
CA GLN A 137 12.03 -27.22 -30.99
C GLN A 137 10.59 -26.99 -31.47
N SER A 138 10.47 -26.44 -32.69
CA SER A 138 9.35 -26.59 -33.63
C SER A 138 8.15 -25.62 -33.61
N LEU A 139 8.35 -24.31 -33.42
CA LEU A 139 7.55 -23.40 -34.25
C LEU A 139 8.18 -23.45 -35.65
N SER A 140 7.46 -23.98 -36.65
CA SER A 140 7.95 -24.06 -38.03
C SER A 140 8.08 -22.65 -38.65
N LEU A 141 9.09 -21.90 -38.23
CA LEU A 141 9.48 -20.58 -38.79
C LEU A 141 9.86 -20.70 -40.28
N LEU A 142 10.10 -21.93 -40.76
CA LEU A 142 10.38 -22.30 -42.15
C LEU A 142 9.37 -21.75 -43.18
N ASN A 143 8.12 -21.46 -42.78
CA ASN A 143 7.09 -20.94 -43.70
C ASN A 143 6.87 -19.42 -43.60
N LEU A 144 7.56 -18.70 -42.69
CA LEU A 144 7.40 -17.25 -42.60
C LEU A 144 7.88 -16.57 -43.89
N ASN A 145 9.01 -17.01 -44.44
CA ASN A 145 9.59 -16.45 -45.65
C ASN A 145 8.64 -16.54 -46.84
N GLU A 146 8.02 -17.69 -47.08
CA GLU A 146 7.04 -17.86 -48.16
C GLU A 146 5.82 -16.95 -47.99
N VAL A 147 5.40 -16.71 -46.75
CA VAL A 147 4.23 -15.86 -46.48
C VAL A 147 4.57 -14.38 -46.64
N PHE A 148 5.71 -13.89 -46.14
CA PHE A 148 6.13 -12.50 -46.34
C PHE A 148 6.37 -12.16 -47.82
N LEU A 149 6.75 -13.15 -48.65
CA LEU A 149 6.82 -13.00 -50.11
C LEU A 149 5.45 -12.76 -50.78
N THR A 150 4.35 -13.17 -50.14
CA THR A 150 2.97 -12.96 -50.64
C THR A 150 2.32 -11.67 -50.13
N VAL A 151 2.96 -10.97 -49.19
CA VAL A 151 2.49 -9.70 -48.62
C VAL A 151 3.00 -8.52 -49.44
N PRO A 152 2.19 -7.46 -49.66
CA PRO A 152 2.66 -6.25 -50.35
C PRO A 152 3.87 -5.62 -49.68
N SER A 153 4.85 -5.18 -50.48
CA SER A 153 6.10 -4.58 -50.00
C SER A 153 5.91 -3.42 -49.02
N LYS A 154 4.88 -2.59 -49.23
CA LYS A 154 4.54 -1.49 -48.32
C LYS A 154 4.13 -2.00 -46.92
N LEU A 155 3.30 -3.04 -46.86
CA LEU A 155 2.88 -3.63 -45.59
C LEU A 155 4.04 -4.35 -44.90
N VAL A 156 4.90 -5.04 -45.66
CA VAL A 156 6.14 -5.66 -45.13
C VAL A 156 7.01 -4.64 -44.41
N ASN A 157 7.28 -3.49 -45.04
CA ASN A 157 8.08 -2.42 -44.42
C ASN A 157 7.46 -1.90 -43.12
N ILE A 158 6.14 -1.73 -43.07
CA ILE A 158 5.43 -1.28 -41.86
C ILE A 158 5.53 -2.33 -40.76
N LEU A 159 5.38 -3.62 -41.09
CA LEU A 159 5.53 -4.71 -40.12
C LEU A 159 6.97 -4.79 -39.58
N HIS A 160 8.00 -4.56 -40.41
CA HIS A 160 9.41 -4.50 -39.98
C HIS A 160 9.65 -3.35 -38.98
N VAL A 161 9.18 -2.15 -39.32
CA VAL A 161 9.31 -0.98 -38.42
C VAL A 161 8.53 -1.22 -37.13
N SER A 162 7.34 -1.81 -37.22
CA SER A 162 6.51 -2.17 -36.05
C SER A 162 7.19 -3.21 -35.16
N LEU A 163 7.86 -4.20 -35.74
CA LEU A 163 8.62 -5.22 -35.01
C LEU A 163 9.73 -4.57 -34.18
N MET A 164 10.52 -3.68 -34.80
CA MET A 164 11.57 -2.94 -34.08
C MET A 164 10.99 -2.01 -33.01
N LYS A 165 9.86 -1.33 -33.28
CA LYS A 165 9.15 -0.51 -32.29
C LYS A 165 8.72 -1.34 -31.08
N ILE A 166 8.20 -2.56 -31.28
CA ILE A 166 7.78 -3.44 -30.19
C ILE A 166 8.99 -3.95 -29.38
N LEU A 167 10.08 -4.35 -30.04
CA LEU A 167 11.32 -4.73 -29.36
C LEU A 167 11.86 -3.59 -28.49
N TYR A 168 11.79 -2.35 -28.98
CA TYR A 168 12.23 -1.16 -28.25
C TYR A 168 11.28 -0.76 -27.12
N TRP A 169 9.99 -0.56 -27.40
CA TRP A 169 9.01 -0.01 -26.45
C TRP A 169 8.44 -1.05 -25.47
N ASP A 170 8.09 -2.25 -25.94
CA ASP A 170 7.40 -3.26 -25.13
C ASP A 170 8.39 -4.20 -24.41
N PHE A 171 9.55 -4.49 -25.03
CA PHE A 171 10.57 -5.36 -24.46
C PHE A 171 11.77 -4.60 -23.86
N GLY A 172 11.84 -3.28 -24.07
CA GLY A 172 12.89 -2.44 -23.48
C GLY A 172 14.29 -2.73 -24.03
N LEU A 173 14.41 -3.34 -25.21
CA LEU A 173 15.71 -3.57 -25.84
C LEU A 173 16.25 -2.26 -26.37
N ALA A 174 17.45 -1.88 -25.93
CA ALA A 174 18.14 -0.75 -26.52
C ALA A 174 18.42 -1.02 -27.99
N VAL A 175 18.63 0.04 -28.77
CA VAL A 175 18.89 -0.12 -30.20
C VAL A 175 20.17 -0.95 -30.45
N ASP A 176 21.16 -0.83 -29.55
CA ASP A 176 22.36 -1.67 -29.54
C ASP A 176 22.04 -3.15 -29.25
N ASP A 177 21.13 -3.44 -28.32
CA ASP A 177 20.68 -4.80 -28.03
C ASP A 177 19.94 -5.43 -29.22
N ILE A 178 19.17 -4.64 -29.95
CA ILE A 178 18.50 -5.09 -31.19
C ILE A 178 19.54 -5.43 -32.26
N ALA A 179 20.58 -4.59 -32.41
CA ALA A 179 21.68 -4.83 -33.33
C ALA A 179 22.52 -6.06 -32.95
N ASP A 180 22.73 -6.32 -31.66
CA ASP A 180 23.45 -7.50 -31.18
C ASP A 180 22.60 -8.77 -31.27
N ALA A 181 21.28 -8.67 -31.02
CA ALA A 181 20.34 -9.77 -31.27
C ALA A 181 20.36 -10.21 -32.74
N LEU A 182 20.45 -9.25 -33.66
CA LEU A 182 20.60 -9.51 -35.09
C LEU A 182 21.88 -10.27 -35.44
N LYS A 183 23.03 -9.82 -34.96
CA LYS A 183 24.30 -10.54 -35.16
C LYS A 183 24.21 -11.97 -34.60
N TYR A 184 23.54 -12.14 -33.47
CA TYR A 184 23.29 -13.46 -32.89
C TYR A 184 22.43 -14.33 -33.82
N PHE A 185 21.33 -13.81 -34.37
CA PHE A 185 20.49 -14.55 -35.30
C PHE A 185 21.18 -14.84 -36.64
N GLU A 186 21.99 -13.92 -37.17
CA GLU A 186 22.81 -14.12 -38.37
C GLU A 186 23.85 -15.24 -38.19
N SER A 187 24.33 -15.44 -36.96
CA SER A 187 25.30 -16.49 -36.64
C SER A 187 24.69 -17.90 -36.58
N LYS A 188 23.36 -18.04 -36.65
CA LYS A 188 22.64 -19.31 -36.42
C LYS A 188 21.58 -19.58 -37.48
N ALA A 189 21.74 -20.67 -38.24
CA ALA A 189 20.82 -21.04 -39.32
C ALA A 189 19.36 -21.28 -38.87
N GLU A 190 19.14 -21.73 -37.63
CA GLU A 190 17.79 -21.94 -37.06
C GLU A 190 16.99 -20.64 -36.88
N PHE A 191 17.66 -19.47 -36.90
CA PHE A 191 17.05 -18.15 -36.76
C PHE A 191 17.09 -17.31 -38.04
N GLU A 192 17.45 -17.90 -39.19
CA GLU A 192 17.47 -17.23 -40.50
C GLU A 192 16.16 -16.48 -40.84
N PRO A 193 14.94 -16.98 -40.51
CA PRO A 193 13.72 -16.20 -40.76
C PRO A 193 13.66 -14.87 -40.01
N PHE A 194 14.32 -14.73 -38.86
CA PHE A 194 14.37 -13.48 -38.09
C PHE A 194 15.32 -12.45 -38.69
N THR A 195 16.38 -12.88 -39.38
CA THR A 195 17.34 -11.97 -40.03
C THR A 195 16.76 -11.31 -41.26
N LEU A 196 15.81 -11.97 -41.94
CA LEU A 196 15.05 -11.41 -43.05
C LEU A 196 14.01 -10.37 -42.63
N LEU A 197 13.54 -10.43 -41.39
CA LEU A 197 12.50 -9.53 -40.84
C LEU A 197 13.05 -8.22 -40.25
N LEU A 198 14.34 -8.19 -39.93
CA LEU A 198 15.03 -7.04 -39.39
C LEU A 198 16.05 -6.55 -40.43
N ASP A 199 15.61 -5.68 -41.33
CA ASP A 199 16.43 -5.24 -42.47
C ASP A 199 17.69 -4.46 -42.03
N SER A 200 18.86 -4.99 -42.41
CA SER A 200 20.22 -4.60 -42.02
C SER A 200 20.70 -3.16 -42.37
N PRO A 201 20.16 -2.43 -43.36
CA PRO A 201 20.63 -1.08 -43.69
C PRO A 201 20.24 -0.02 -42.64
N MET A 202 19.02 -0.06 -42.08
CA MET A 202 18.55 0.96 -41.14
C MET A 202 19.29 0.93 -39.79
N LEU A 203 19.87 -0.22 -39.43
CA LEU A 203 20.64 -0.41 -38.20
C LEU A 203 22.14 -0.08 -38.36
N ARG A 204 22.62 0.21 -39.57
CA ARG A 204 24.04 0.53 -39.80
C ARG A 204 24.40 1.98 -39.44
N ASP A 205 23.41 2.86 -39.28
CA ASP A 205 23.59 4.29 -38.92
C ASP A 205 23.50 4.54 -37.40
N LEU A 206 23.64 3.50 -36.57
CA LEU A 206 23.27 3.48 -35.15
C LEU A 206 24.17 4.21 -34.16
N HIS A 207 25.30 4.76 -34.58
CA HIS A 207 26.28 5.29 -33.63
C HIS A 207 25.87 6.66 -33.09
N MET A 208 25.01 6.68 -32.06
CA MET A 208 25.15 7.53 -30.86
C MET A 208 24.00 7.25 -29.84
N PRO A 209 24.14 6.24 -28.95
CA PRO A 209 23.18 5.96 -27.86
C PRO A 209 23.09 7.05 -26.77
N LEU A 210 23.71 8.21 -26.98
CA LEU A 210 24.16 9.12 -25.93
C LEU A 210 23.32 10.36 -25.72
N GLY A 211 22.38 10.59 -26.64
CA GLY A 211 21.90 11.94 -26.92
C GLY A 211 23.02 12.83 -27.47
N PRO A 212 22.71 13.82 -28.31
CA PRO A 212 23.68 14.88 -28.58
C PRO A 212 23.96 15.59 -27.26
N ASN A 213 25.19 16.05 -27.07
CA ASN A 213 25.39 17.08 -26.08
C ASN A 213 24.48 18.28 -26.46
N PRO A 214 23.53 18.71 -25.60
CA PRO A 214 22.55 19.73 -25.94
C PRO A 214 23.16 21.06 -26.39
N PHE A 215 24.43 21.28 -26.06
CA PHE A 215 25.23 22.45 -26.37
C PHE A 215 26.07 22.31 -27.65
N VAL A 216 25.91 21.20 -28.40
CA VAL A 216 26.44 20.98 -29.77
C VAL A 216 25.80 21.91 -30.79
N ARG A 217 24.87 22.78 -30.36
CA ARG A 217 24.26 23.82 -31.20
C ARG A 217 25.32 24.48 -32.09
N THR A 218 24.91 24.77 -33.31
CA THR A 218 25.59 25.41 -34.44
C THR A 218 26.17 26.80 -34.13
N SER A 219 26.88 26.93 -33.01
CA SER A 219 27.75 28.03 -32.68
C SER A 219 29.07 27.81 -33.38
N GLU A 220 29.60 28.88 -33.96
CA GLU A 220 30.93 28.90 -34.57
C GLU A 220 32.01 28.39 -33.59
N SER A 221 31.80 28.64 -32.29
CA SER A 221 32.62 28.16 -31.18
C SER A 221 32.69 26.64 -31.07
N TYR A 222 31.59 25.91 -31.29
CA TYR A 222 31.58 24.44 -31.22
C TYR A 222 32.31 23.79 -32.39
N ILE A 223 32.07 24.30 -33.61
CA ILE A 223 32.79 23.86 -34.82
C ILE A 223 34.28 24.11 -34.65
N THR A 224 34.64 25.27 -34.09
CA THR A 224 36.03 25.63 -33.81
C THR A 224 36.67 24.71 -32.76
N ALA A 225 35.96 24.39 -31.68
CA ALA A 225 36.43 23.47 -30.65
C ALA A 225 36.58 22.02 -31.17
N GLU A 226 35.65 21.54 -31.99
CA GLU A 226 35.72 20.21 -32.61
C GLU A 226 36.89 20.12 -33.59
N LEU A 227 37.08 21.13 -34.44
CA LEU A 227 38.22 21.22 -35.34
C LEU A 227 39.54 21.29 -34.55
N ALA A 228 39.59 22.05 -33.46
CA ALA A 228 40.77 22.12 -32.59
C ALA A 228 41.07 20.76 -31.95
N TRP A 229 40.06 20.04 -31.45
CA TRP A 229 40.20 18.70 -30.89
C TRP A 229 40.69 17.69 -31.92
N ARG A 230 40.08 17.65 -33.11
CA ARG A 230 40.50 16.79 -34.22
C ARG A 230 41.94 17.07 -34.64
N ASN A 231 42.30 18.34 -34.78
CA ASN A 231 43.67 18.75 -35.10
C ASN A 231 44.67 18.30 -34.03
N LEU A 232 44.32 18.38 -32.74
CA LEU A 232 45.14 17.88 -31.64
C LEU A 232 45.35 16.37 -31.73
N VAL A 233 44.29 15.59 -31.90
CA VAL A 233 44.37 14.12 -32.01
C VAL A 233 45.17 13.68 -33.25
N CYS A 234 44.95 14.32 -34.40
CA CYS A 234 45.73 14.08 -35.63
C CYS A 234 47.22 14.36 -35.41
N ARG A 235 47.57 15.46 -34.74
CA ARG A 235 48.97 15.80 -34.40
C ARG A 235 49.61 14.78 -33.47
N MET A 236 48.88 14.33 -32.44
CA MET A 236 49.38 13.28 -31.54
C MET A 236 49.62 11.96 -32.29
N LYS A 237 48.79 11.65 -33.29
CA LYS A 237 49.01 10.50 -34.18
C LYS A 237 50.32 10.64 -34.99
N GLU A 238 50.64 11.86 -35.44
CA GLU A 238 51.84 12.20 -36.22
C GLU A 238 53.13 12.33 -35.38
N GLU A 239 53.07 12.73 -34.11
CA GLU A 239 54.26 12.75 -33.21
C GLU A 239 54.83 11.35 -32.93
N GLY A 240 54.07 10.28 -33.21
CA GLY A 240 54.58 8.91 -33.25
C GLY A 240 55.38 8.57 -34.53
N SER A 241 55.39 9.46 -35.51
CA SER A 241 56.12 9.36 -36.79
C SER A 241 57.33 10.31 -36.78
N LYS A 242 58.50 9.83 -37.22
CA LYS A 242 59.80 10.54 -37.17
C LYS A 242 59.90 11.84 -37.98
N TYR A 243 58.82 12.31 -38.61
CA TYR A 243 58.83 13.44 -39.54
C TYR A 243 57.77 14.48 -39.17
N PHE A 244 58.00 15.28 -38.13
CA PHE A 244 57.36 16.59 -38.05
C PHE A 244 58.19 17.61 -37.27
N ARG A 245 58.59 18.69 -37.94
CA ARG A 245 59.11 19.92 -37.33
C ARG A 245 58.39 21.09 -38.02
N SER A 246 57.93 22.03 -37.19
CA SER A 246 57.41 23.35 -37.52
C SER A 246 56.16 23.42 -38.39
N ILE A 247 54.97 23.37 -37.76
CA ILE A 247 53.82 24.23 -38.07
C ILE A 247 53.00 24.44 -36.76
N ASP A 248 52.86 25.71 -36.41
CA ASP A 248 52.02 26.38 -35.41
C ASP A 248 51.49 25.62 -34.17
N ASN A 249 52.32 25.58 -33.12
CA ASN A 249 51.91 25.30 -31.74
C ASN A 249 51.24 26.52 -31.06
N ASN A 250 51.31 27.72 -31.66
CA ASN A 250 50.84 28.93 -31.00
C ASN A 250 49.33 29.08 -31.13
N ALA A 251 48.71 28.73 -32.27
CA ALA A 251 47.26 28.88 -32.47
C ALA A 251 46.42 28.03 -31.48
N LEU A 252 46.75 26.74 -31.32
CA LEU A 252 46.03 25.84 -30.39
C LEU A 252 46.25 26.27 -28.93
N ASN A 253 47.50 26.54 -28.54
CA ASN A 253 47.81 27.06 -27.20
C ASN A 253 47.17 28.44 -26.94
N CYS A 254 47.00 29.28 -27.97
CA CYS A 254 46.29 30.56 -27.85
C CYS A 254 44.78 30.36 -27.66
N PHE A 255 44.16 29.40 -28.38
CA PHE A 255 42.77 29.02 -28.17
C PHE A 255 42.54 28.55 -26.73
N PHE A 256 43.34 27.59 -26.25
CA PHE A 256 43.26 27.12 -24.87
C PHE A 256 43.52 28.24 -23.84
N LYS A 257 44.41 29.21 -24.10
CA LYS A 257 44.72 30.27 -23.12
C LYS A 257 43.73 31.44 -23.08
N ASN A 258 43.02 31.72 -24.18
CA ASN A 258 42.20 32.91 -24.33
C ASN A 258 40.72 32.63 -24.71
N ALA A 259 40.26 31.39 -24.60
CA ALA A 259 38.87 31.01 -24.85
C ALA A 259 37.88 31.82 -23.98
N SER A 260 36.84 32.36 -24.63
CA SER A 260 35.62 32.87 -23.99
C SER A 260 34.88 31.78 -23.23
N GLN A 261 33.95 32.13 -22.33
CA GLN A 261 33.19 31.13 -21.56
C GLN A 261 32.43 30.15 -22.49
N GLU A 262 31.88 30.64 -23.60
CA GLU A 262 31.22 29.80 -24.61
C GLU A 262 32.19 28.83 -25.30
N GLU A 263 33.39 29.29 -25.68
CA GLU A 263 34.45 28.43 -26.25
C GLU A 263 35.00 27.42 -25.24
N GLN A 264 35.09 27.80 -23.96
CA GLN A 264 35.47 26.89 -22.87
C GLN A 264 34.44 25.77 -22.73
N VAL A 265 33.14 26.12 -22.72
CA VAL A 265 32.03 25.17 -22.64
C VAL A 265 31.99 24.27 -23.87
N ALA A 266 32.18 24.84 -25.07
CA ALA A 266 32.25 24.09 -26.32
C ALA A 266 33.39 23.06 -26.28
N LEU A 267 34.56 23.42 -25.77
CA LEU A 267 35.70 22.51 -25.67
C LEU A 267 35.46 21.36 -24.68
N ILE A 268 34.94 21.64 -23.47
CA ILE A 268 34.56 20.58 -22.53
C ILE A 268 33.51 19.66 -23.15
N SER A 269 32.53 20.28 -23.81
CA SER A 269 31.45 19.58 -24.51
C SER A 269 31.98 18.63 -25.59
N THR A 270 32.97 19.08 -26.38
CA THR A 270 33.67 18.24 -27.36
C THR A 270 34.46 17.12 -26.70
N ILE A 271 35.20 17.39 -25.62
CA ILE A 271 35.98 16.36 -24.89
C ILE A 271 35.04 15.28 -24.35
N VAL A 272 33.96 15.67 -23.69
CA VAL A 272 32.92 14.75 -23.19
C VAL A 272 32.33 13.92 -24.34
N SER A 273 31.96 14.55 -25.45
CA SER A 273 31.36 13.85 -26.60
C SER A 273 32.33 12.89 -27.29
N GLN A 274 33.58 13.30 -27.51
CA GLN A 274 34.56 12.56 -28.32
C GLN A 274 35.35 11.52 -27.52
N VAL A 275 35.54 11.74 -26.22
CA VAL A 275 36.40 10.91 -25.37
C VAL A 275 35.62 10.03 -24.42
N PHE A 276 34.56 10.55 -23.81
CA PHE A 276 33.75 9.79 -22.87
C PHE A 276 32.63 9.03 -23.55
N PHE A 277 31.90 9.72 -24.43
CA PHE A 277 30.68 9.21 -25.02
C PHE A 277 30.99 8.27 -26.21
N MET A 278 31.74 8.68 -27.23
CA MET A 278 32.06 7.77 -28.35
C MET A 278 32.93 6.55 -27.99
N LYS A 279 33.51 6.47 -26.80
CA LYS A 279 34.51 5.43 -26.44
C LYS A 279 34.24 4.67 -25.14
N SER A 280 33.09 4.89 -24.50
CA SER A 280 32.62 4.01 -23.41
C SER A 280 32.51 2.53 -23.83
N GLY A 281 32.42 2.24 -25.14
CA GLY A 281 32.44 0.90 -25.72
C GLY A 281 33.75 0.48 -26.42
N CYS A 282 34.83 1.27 -26.38
CA CYS A 282 36.08 0.99 -27.11
C CYS A 282 37.33 1.49 -26.37
N HIS A 283 38.47 0.79 -26.48
CA HIS A 283 39.74 1.31 -25.94
C HIS A 283 40.19 2.59 -26.67
N LEU A 284 40.77 3.54 -25.93
CA LEU A 284 41.36 4.75 -26.49
C LEU A 284 42.55 4.40 -27.39
N SER A 285 42.72 5.14 -28.47
CA SER A 285 43.93 5.04 -29.28
C SER A 285 45.11 5.70 -28.54
N ALA A 286 46.33 5.25 -28.84
CA ALA A 286 47.55 5.86 -28.30
C ALA A 286 47.71 7.36 -28.68
N ALA A 287 47.02 7.84 -29.73
CA ALA A 287 47.01 9.27 -30.08
C ALA A 287 46.06 10.07 -29.18
N GLU A 288 44.89 9.52 -28.84
CA GLU A 288 43.93 10.17 -27.96
C GLU A 288 44.39 10.18 -26.52
N GLN A 289 44.99 9.07 -26.05
CA GLN A 289 45.61 9.00 -24.73
C GLN A 289 46.65 10.13 -24.54
N ARG A 290 47.52 10.34 -25.54
CA ARG A 290 48.49 11.45 -25.55
C ARG A 290 47.84 12.82 -25.66
N ALA A 291 46.73 12.95 -26.41
CA ALA A 291 45.98 14.19 -26.46
C ALA A 291 45.37 14.55 -25.09
N ILE A 292 44.87 13.57 -24.35
CA ILE A 292 44.34 13.75 -22.98
C ILE A 292 45.44 14.14 -22.02
N GLU A 293 46.58 13.44 -22.04
CA GLU A 293 47.77 13.77 -21.23
C GLU A 293 48.25 15.20 -21.52
N HIS A 294 48.26 15.62 -22.78
CA HIS A 294 48.60 16.99 -23.15
C HIS A 294 47.58 18.02 -22.63
N VAL A 295 46.28 17.72 -22.69
CA VAL A 295 45.26 18.58 -22.09
C VAL A 295 45.45 18.68 -20.57
N GLN A 296 45.79 17.59 -19.86
CA GLN A 296 46.11 17.60 -18.43
C GLN A 296 47.25 18.57 -18.09
N GLU A 297 48.34 18.52 -18.86
CA GLU A 297 49.46 19.44 -18.70
C GLU A 297 49.02 20.90 -18.88
N LEU A 298 48.15 21.15 -19.86
CA LEU A 298 47.62 22.49 -20.12
C LEU A 298 46.69 23.00 -19.01
N VAL A 299 45.90 22.15 -18.35
CA VAL A 299 44.96 22.55 -17.28
C VAL A 299 45.66 23.37 -16.20
N CYS A 300 46.87 22.97 -15.79
CA CYS A 300 47.69 23.67 -14.79
C CYS A 300 48.05 25.12 -15.16
N HIS A 301 47.90 25.48 -16.44
CA HIS A 301 48.25 26.80 -16.99
C HIS A 301 47.03 27.66 -17.36
N LEU A 302 45.79 27.16 -17.21
CA LEU A 302 44.54 27.84 -17.58
C LEU A 302 44.05 28.85 -16.52
N LYS A 303 44.91 29.77 -16.05
CA LYS A 303 44.56 30.70 -14.94
C LYS A 303 43.42 31.69 -15.21
N LYS A 304 43.05 31.90 -16.48
CA LYS A 304 41.95 32.79 -16.89
C LYS A 304 40.62 32.06 -17.05
N TRP A 305 40.63 30.73 -16.98
CA TRP A 305 39.42 29.93 -17.11
C TRP A 305 38.59 29.98 -15.84
N ASP A 306 37.32 29.67 -16.03
CA ASP A 306 36.40 29.52 -14.93
C ASP A 306 36.87 28.40 -13.96
N PRO A 307 36.88 28.62 -12.63
CA PRO A 307 37.38 27.62 -11.67
C PRO A 307 36.64 26.28 -11.70
N LEU A 308 35.33 26.29 -11.98
CA LEU A 308 34.57 25.06 -12.15
C LEU A 308 35.05 24.33 -13.40
N MET A 309 35.26 25.04 -14.52
CA MET A 309 35.74 24.47 -15.78
C MET A 309 37.12 23.83 -15.66
N ILE A 310 38.03 24.47 -14.92
CA ILE A 310 39.36 23.91 -14.65
C ILE A 310 39.24 22.59 -13.88
N LYS A 311 38.43 22.56 -12.81
CA LYS A 311 38.16 21.33 -12.06
C LYS A 311 37.48 20.26 -12.91
N CYS A 312 36.54 20.66 -13.77
CA CYS A 312 35.86 19.76 -14.70
C CYS A 312 36.85 19.10 -15.65
N ILE A 313 37.70 19.86 -16.33
CA ILE A 313 38.70 19.28 -17.26
C ILE A 313 39.72 18.43 -16.50
N ALA A 314 40.18 18.88 -15.32
CA ALA A 314 41.08 18.08 -14.49
C ALA A 314 40.46 16.71 -14.15
N TYR A 315 39.22 16.70 -13.67
CA TYR A 315 38.48 15.48 -13.36
C TYR A 315 38.24 14.61 -14.59
N LEU A 316 37.73 15.20 -15.68
CA LEU A 316 37.46 14.49 -16.92
C LEU A 316 38.73 13.86 -17.49
N THR A 317 39.86 14.53 -17.40
CA THR A 317 41.10 13.98 -17.95
C THR A 317 41.71 12.88 -17.08
N THR A 318 41.60 12.96 -15.76
CA THR A 318 42.13 11.92 -14.84
C THR A 318 41.29 10.63 -14.83
N MET A 319 40.03 10.71 -15.23
CA MET A 319 39.11 9.57 -15.32
C MET A 319 39.47 8.55 -16.40
N ILE A 320 40.41 8.85 -17.31
CA ILE A 320 40.50 8.18 -18.61
C ILE A 320 41.49 6.97 -18.71
N PRO A 321 42.43 6.67 -17.79
CA PRO A 321 43.16 5.39 -17.85
C PRO A 321 42.84 4.45 -16.65
N GLY A 322 41.95 3.47 -16.88
CA GLY A 322 41.89 2.21 -16.10
C GLY A 322 41.35 2.27 -14.65
N GLY A 323 40.72 3.36 -14.22
CA GLY A 323 40.19 3.53 -12.87
C GLY A 323 38.84 2.82 -12.64
N LYS A 324 38.64 2.27 -11.45
CA LYS A 324 37.34 1.75 -10.98
C LYS A 324 36.27 2.83 -11.17
N TRP A 325 35.28 2.52 -12.01
CA TRP A 325 34.19 3.41 -12.38
C TRP A 325 33.34 3.81 -11.17
N TRP A 326 32.44 4.77 -11.39
CA TRP A 326 31.33 5.16 -10.52
C TRP A 326 30.80 3.99 -9.65
N PRO A 327 30.37 4.20 -8.38
CA PRO A 327 29.78 3.15 -7.55
C PRO A 327 28.81 2.26 -8.34
N SER A 328 28.79 0.96 -8.01
CA SER A 328 28.29 -0.20 -8.79
C SER A 328 26.82 -0.19 -9.28
N TRP A 329 26.14 0.95 -9.24
CA TRP A 329 24.73 1.16 -9.61
C TRP A 329 24.52 1.84 -10.97
N ASN A 330 25.57 2.24 -11.69
CA ASN A 330 25.37 3.18 -12.80
C ASN A 330 25.10 2.55 -14.17
N SER A 331 23.92 2.85 -14.69
CA SER A 331 23.63 2.81 -16.12
C SER A 331 24.38 3.94 -16.85
N PHE A 332 24.59 3.77 -18.14
CA PHE A 332 25.32 4.71 -18.98
C PHE A 332 24.60 6.08 -19.07
N GLU A 333 23.27 6.07 -19.04
CA GLU A 333 22.40 7.24 -19.08
C GLU A 333 22.56 8.12 -17.83
N SER A 334 22.73 7.49 -16.65
CA SER A 334 23.02 8.19 -15.39
C SER A 334 24.33 8.97 -15.45
N CYS A 335 25.38 8.37 -16.02
CA CYS A 335 26.66 9.05 -16.25
C CYS A 335 26.53 10.19 -17.27
N SER A 336 25.77 9.98 -18.35
CA SER A 336 25.49 11.02 -19.34
C SER A 336 24.76 12.21 -18.71
N LEU A 337 23.78 11.96 -17.85
CA LEU A 337 23.06 12.99 -17.12
C LEU A 337 23.97 13.79 -16.19
N ALA A 338 24.82 13.13 -15.40
CA ALA A 338 25.78 13.80 -14.52
C ALA A 338 26.73 14.74 -15.29
N LEU A 339 27.27 14.26 -16.42
CA LEU A 339 28.16 15.05 -17.28
C LEU A 339 27.43 16.24 -17.92
N ASN A 340 26.19 16.05 -18.38
CA ASN A 340 25.38 17.13 -18.94
C ASN A 340 24.94 18.15 -17.87
N ILE A 341 24.70 17.72 -16.62
CA ILE A 341 24.52 18.64 -15.48
C ILE A 341 25.78 19.50 -15.32
N LEU A 342 26.96 18.89 -15.30
CA LEU A 342 28.23 19.60 -15.14
C LEU A 342 28.43 20.68 -16.23
N ILE A 343 28.14 20.35 -17.48
CA ILE A 343 28.22 21.30 -18.60
C ILE A 343 27.17 22.41 -18.47
N THR A 344 25.95 22.08 -18.04
CA THR A 344 24.89 23.07 -17.80
C THR A 344 25.32 24.08 -16.71
N LEU A 345 25.90 23.59 -15.61
CA LEU A 345 26.41 24.45 -14.53
C LEU A 345 27.53 25.39 -14.98
N ALA A 346 28.32 24.99 -15.98
CA ALA A 346 29.36 25.83 -16.55
C ALA A 346 28.83 27.03 -17.34
N LEU A 347 27.64 26.91 -17.93
CA LEU A 347 26.93 28.00 -18.59
C LEU A 347 26.23 28.91 -17.58
N MET A 348 25.88 28.38 -16.41
CA MET A 348 25.26 29.18 -15.37
C MET A 348 26.21 30.24 -14.78
N PRO A 349 25.67 31.37 -14.31
CA PRO A 349 26.43 32.38 -13.58
C PRO A 349 27.19 31.79 -12.38
N SER A 350 28.38 32.33 -12.10
CA SER A 350 29.25 31.87 -11.01
C SER A 350 28.63 31.93 -9.61
N ASN A 351 27.59 32.75 -9.44
CA ASN A 351 26.83 32.88 -8.19
C ASN A 351 25.53 32.06 -8.17
N SER A 352 25.29 31.16 -9.13
CA SER A 352 24.13 30.25 -9.13
C SER A 352 24.15 29.31 -7.91
N PRO A 353 23.00 29.03 -7.25
CA PRO A 353 22.90 28.06 -6.16
C PRO A 353 23.43 26.68 -6.54
N LEU A 354 22.98 26.13 -7.68
CA LEU A 354 23.37 24.78 -8.14
C LEU A 354 24.88 24.68 -8.39
N ARG A 355 25.47 25.77 -8.90
CA ARG A 355 26.91 25.86 -9.11
C ARG A 355 27.68 25.92 -7.79
N GLY A 356 27.14 26.64 -6.80
CA GLY A 356 27.64 26.64 -5.43
C GLY A 356 27.58 25.26 -4.78
N TYR A 357 26.50 24.50 -5.00
CA TYR A 357 26.37 23.11 -4.53
C TYR A 357 27.39 22.19 -5.18
N CYS A 358 27.60 22.29 -6.49
CA CYS A 358 28.60 21.50 -7.21
C CYS A 358 30.03 21.83 -6.79
N MET A 359 30.31 23.08 -6.42
CA MET A 359 31.61 23.48 -5.89
C MET A 359 31.78 23.19 -4.38
N LEU A 360 30.74 22.66 -3.72
CA LEU A 360 30.64 22.52 -2.26
C LEU A 360 31.04 23.82 -1.53
N ASN A 361 30.57 24.96 -2.06
CA ASN A 361 30.92 26.27 -1.52
C ASN A 361 30.09 26.57 -0.27
N LYS A 362 30.78 26.76 0.86
CA LYS A 362 30.20 27.12 2.16
C LYS A 362 29.17 28.25 2.12
N SER A 363 29.35 29.29 1.28
CA SER A 363 28.39 30.40 1.21
C SER A 363 27.04 30.00 0.60
N HIS A 364 26.95 28.82 -0.03
CA HIS A 364 25.74 28.26 -0.62
C HIS A 364 25.19 27.09 0.21
N LEU A 365 26.01 26.47 1.07
CA LEU A 365 25.65 25.34 1.92
C LEU A 365 25.03 25.78 3.26
N THR A 366 23.98 26.62 3.20
CA THR A 366 23.26 27.07 4.40
C THR A 366 22.06 26.17 4.67
N ALA A 367 22.04 25.51 5.83
CA ALA A 367 20.93 24.67 6.26
C ALA A 367 19.60 25.43 6.30
N GLY A 368 18.52 24.77 5.91
CA GLY A 368 17.19 25.37 5.71
C GLY A 368 17.06 26.23 4.44
N CYS A 369 18.14 26.48 3.70
CA CYS A 369 18.15 27.25 2.46
C CYS A 369 18.53 26.42 1.23
N ILE A 370 18.79 25.11 1.40
CA ILE A 370 19.11 24.21 0.29
C ILE A 370 17.82 23.88 -0.47
N LEU A 371 17.90 23.90 -1.80
CA LEU A 371 16.79 23.48 -2.65
C LEU A 371 16.36 22.06 -2.31
N THR A 372 15.05 21.81 -2.25
CA THR A 372 14.44 20.51 -1.88
C THR A 372 14.67 20.05 -0.45
N GLU A 373 15.33 20.83 0.40
CA GLU A 373 15.51 20.54 1.82
C GLU A 373 14.19 20.73 2.58
N SER A 374 13.95 19.88 3.57
CA SER A 374 12.80 20.00 4.45
C SER A 374 13.05 21.09 5.50
N GLU A 375 12.16 22.08 5.57
CA GLU A 375 12.20 23.07 6.65
C GLU A 375 11.49 22.50 7.88
N ASN A 376 12.21 22.29 8.99
CA ASN A 376 11.69 22.10 10.36
C ASN A 376 10.66 20.97 10.64
N ILE A 377 10.06 20.34 9.63
CA ILE A 377 9.10 19.23 9.78
C ILE A 377 9.84 17.94 10.12
N LEU A 378 11.06 17.73 9.61
CA LEU A 378 11.80 16.49 9.84
C LEU A 378 12.75 16.57 11.05
N ASP A 379 13.14 17.79 11.45
CA ASP A 379 14.02 18.04 12.60
C ASP A 379 13.27 18.22 13.92
N GLY A 380 12.02 18.73 13.89
CA GLY A 380 11.17 18.86 15.08
C GLY A 380 10.60 17.54 15.61
N VAL A 381 10.89 16.43 14.94
CA VAL A 381 10.36 15.10 15.23
C VAL A 381 11.23 14.34 16.23
N GLU A 382 12.53 14.62 16.27
CA GLU A 382 13.46 14.01 17.24
C GLU A 382 13.16 14.55 18.65
N GLY A 383 12.20 13.93 19.33
CA GLY A 383 11.73 14.28 20.67
C GLY A 383 10.22 14.24 20.84
N LEU A 384 9.44 14.23 19.75
CA LEU A 384 7.98 14.06 19.79
C LEU A 384 7.64 12.57 19.70
N GLY A 385 7.09 11.99 20.79
CA GLY A 385 6.77 10.56 20.84
C GLY A 385 5.81 10.11 19.72
N LYS A 386 4.62 10.71 19.63
CA LYS A 386 3.65 10.52 18.54
C LYS A 386 3.37 11.86 17.87
N TYR A 387 3.33 11.89 16.54
CA TYR A 387 3.00 13.08 15.77
C TYR A 387 2.29 12.71 14.46
N LEU A 388 1.42 13.60 13.98
CA LEU A 388 0.77 13.51 12.67
C LEU A 388 1.15 14.72 11.82
N ILE A 389 1.42 14.49 10.53
CA ILE A 389 1.62 15.55 9.55
C ILE A 389 0.27 15.89 8.93
N TYR A 390 -0.10 17.15 8.96
CA TYR A 390 -1.27 17.72 8.30
C TYR A 390 -0.83 18.56 7.10
N THR A 391 -1.72 18.75 6.15
CA THR A 391 -1.56 19.66 5.01
C THR A 391 -2.69 20.66 4.99
N CYS A 392 -2.36 21.90 4.70
CA CYS A 392 -3.33 22.92 4.34
C CYS A 392 -3.78 22.72 2.89
N SER A 393 -4.94 23.29 2.51
CA SER A 393 -5.47 23.32 1.13
C SER A 393 -4.53 23.92 0.07
N CYS A 394 -3.43 24.57 0.48
CA CYS A 394 -2.37 25.04 -0.41
C CYS A 394 -1.15 24.10 -0.47
N SER A 395 -1.28 22.89 0.06
CA SER A 395 -0.24 21.87 0.21
C SER A 395 0.88 22.22 1.20
N TYR A 396 0.71 23.27 2.01
CA TYR A 396 1.64 23.56 3.12
C TYR A 396 1.49 22.50 4.22
N ALA A 397 2.56 21.76 4.50
CA ALA A 397 2.59 20.74 5.54
C ALA A 397 2.93 21.32 6.92
N TYR A 398 2.32 20.80 7.98
CA TYR A 398 2.56 21.18 9.37
C TYR A 398 2.37 19.98 10.31
N ILE A 399 2.93 20.02 11.52
CA ILE A 399 2.92 18.88 12.46
C ILE A 399 2.01 19.16 13.65
N ILE A 400 1.34 18.11 14.13
CA ILE A 400 0.66 18.08 15.42
C ILE A 400 1.22 16.94 16.27
N GLY A 401 1.77 17.25 17.43
CA GLY A 401 2.35 16.30 18.39
C GLY A 401 1.37 15.79 19.46
N ASP A 402 1.91 15.06 20.45
CA ASP A 402 1.24 14.51 21.65
C ASP A 402 0.07 13.56 21.39
N CYS A 403 -1.11 14.12 21.13
CA CYS A 403 -2.35 13.38 20.88
C CYS A 403 -2.68 13.25 19.39
N THR A 404 -1.79 13.76 18.52
CA THR A 404 -1.83 13.72 17.05
C THR A 404 -3.06 14.37 16.40
N LYS A 405 -4.00 14.87 17.20
CA LYS A 405 -5.25 15.51 16.76
C LYS A 405 -5.26 17.00 17.08
N PRO A 406 -5.95 17.83 16.29
CA PRO A 406 -5.85 19.28 16.40
C PRO A 406 -6.64 19.81 17.59
N VAL A 407 -5.97 20.51 18.49
CA VAL A 407 -6.58 21.15 19.67
C VAL A 407 -6.47 22.68 19.65
N GLU A 408 -5.60 23.22 18.78
CA GLU A 408 -5.37 24.65 18.61
C GLU A 408 -5.43 25.07 17.12
N VAL A 409 -5.81 26.32 16.86
CA VAL A 409 -5.92 26.89 15.51
C VAL A 409 -4.79 27.89 15.28
N GLY A 410 -4.05 27.70 14.18
CA GLY A 410 -3.02 28.60 13.67
C GLY A 410 -3.36 29.21 12.32
N ILE A 411 -2.40 29.93 11.74
CA ILE A 411 -2.49 30.53 10.40
C ILE A 411 -1.41 29.93 9.50
N CYS A 412 -1.80 29.49 8.30
CA CYS A 412 -0.92 28.96 7.27
C CYS A 412 0.07 30.06 6.83
N PRO A 413 1.39 29.86 6.96
CA PRO A 413 2.36 30.84 6.52
C PRO A 413 2.48 30.93 4.99
N SER A 414 2.00 29.92 4.25
CA SER A 414 2.02 29.93 2.78
C SER A 414 0.83 30.68 2.17
N CYS A 415 -0.41 30.35 2.56
CA CYS A 415 -1.62 30.92 1.95
C CYS A 415 -2.47 31.82 2.86
N GLY A 416 -2.09 31.99 4.13
CA GLY A 416 -2.83 32.80 5.09
C GLY A 416 -4.17 32.24 5.58
N LYS A 417 -4.59 31.04 5.13
CA LYS A 417 -5.78 30.35 5.65
C LYS A 417 -5.54 29.75 7.03
N LYS A 418 -6.61 29.37 7.76
CA LYS A 418 -6.49 28.71 9.07
C LYS A 418 -5.92 27.30 8.94
N ILE A 419 -5.08 26.90 9.90
CA ILE A 419 -4.53 25.54 10.05
C ILE A 419 -4.77 25.04 11.48
N GLY A 420 -4.66 23.74 11.74
CA GLY A 420 -4.94 23.16 13.06
C GLY A 420 -6.42 22.84 13.26
N GLY A 421 -6.97 23.07 14.46
CA GLY A 421 -8.37 22.77 14.78
C GLY A 421 -8.72 22.88 16.26
N VAL A 422 -9.94 22.53 16.65
CA VAL A 422 -10.41 22.54 18.05
C VAL A 422 -11.17 21.25 18.35
N ASN A 423 -11.16 20.79 19.60
CA ASN A 423 -11.83 19.56 20.03
C ASN A 423 -11.45 18.32 19.19
N TYR A 424 -10.18 18.20 18.81
CA TYR A 424 -9.66 17.09 18.02
C TYR A 424 -10.19 17.02 16.58
N VAL A 425 -10.77 18.11 16.07
CA VAL A 425 -11.31 18.24 14.71
C VAL A 425 -10.55 19.32 13.95
N ALA A 426 -9.98 18.98 12.79
CA ALA A 426 -9.26 19.92 11.94
C ALA A 426 -10.17 20.99 11.35
N VAL A 427 -9.65 22.20 11.14
CA VAL A 427 -10.36 23.22 10.36
C VAL A 427 -10.51 22.80 8.89
N PRO A 428 -11.63 23.12 8.21
CA PRO A 428 -11.89 22.73 6.82
C PRO A 428 -10.74 23.08 5.86
N GLY A 429 -10.52 22.21 4.86
CA GLY A 429 -9.37 22.31 3.96
C GLY A 429 -8.02 21.95 4.59
N ASN A 430 -7.99 21.31 5.76
CA ASN A 430 -6.78 20.71 6.32
C ASN A 430 -6.95 19.20 6.40
N SER A 431 -6.02 18.44 5.83
CA SER A 431 -6.10 16.97 5.77
C SER A 431 -4.82 16.35 6.33
N VAL A 432 -4.95 15.15 6.91
CA VAL A 432 -3.80 14.38 7.41
C VAL A 432 -3.03 13.79 6.23
N LEU A 433 -1.71 14.01 6.18
CA LEU A 433 -0.81 13.50 5.14
C LEU A 433 -0.52 11.99 5.33
N ARG A 434 -0.51 11.49 6.58
CA ARG A 434 -0.60 10.07 7.04
C ARG A 434 -0.17 9.93 8.52
N ASP A 435 -0.58 8.84 9.17
CA ASP A 435 -0.04 8.35 10.47
C ASP A 435 1.32 7.68 10.26
N LEU A 436 2.37 8.30 10.80
CA LEU A 436 3.77 7.95 10.55
C LEU A 436 4.46 7.62 11.86
N SER A 437 4.15 6.45 12.37
CA SER A 437 4.99 5.79 13.38
C SER A 437 6.30 5.22 12.81
N ASP A 438 6.59 5.41 11.51
CA ASP A 438 7.71 4.83 10.77
C ASP A 438 8.53 5.88 9.99
N GLY A 439 9.11 6.82 10.73
CA GLY A 439 10.27 7.60 10.29
C GLY A 439 10.13 8.45 9.01
N CYS A 440 11.15 9.26 8.77
CA CYS A 440 11.25 10.20 7.64
C CYS A 440 11.44 9.51 6.27
N GLU A 441 12.04 8.31 6.24
CA GLU A 441 12.42 7.62 5.00
C GLU A 441 11.22 7.05 4.22
N SER A 442 10.15 6.62 4.91
CA SER A 442 8.94 6.07 4.27
C SER A 442 8.14 7.12 3.49
N LEU A 443 8.18 8.39 3.93
CA LEU A 443 7.60 9.54 3.25
C LEU A 443 8.30 9.83 1.92
N ILE A 444 9.64 9.82 1.92
CA ILE A 444 10.45 10.16 0.75
C ILE A 444 10.28 9.10 -0.35
N GLY A 445 9.99 7.85 0.00
CA GLY A 445 9.64 6.78 -0.95
C GLY A 445 8.26 6.91 -1.59
N ASN A 446 7.39 7.82 -1.12
CA ASN A 446 6.04 7.96 -1.66
C ASN A 446 6.06 8.83 -2.93
N ILE A 447 5.49 8.31 -4.01
CA ILE A 447 5.39 9.01 -5.31
C ILE A 447 4.61 10.34 -5.24
N SER A 448 3.65 10.46 -4.32
CA SER A 448 2.88 11.70 -4.10
C SER A 448 3.60 12.69 -3.17
N PHE A 449 4.67 12.29 -2.50
CA PHE A 449 5.42 13.16 -1.61
C PHE A 449 6.15 14.24 -2.41
N SER A 450 5.95 15.49 -1.97
CA SER A 450 6.61 16.65 -2.53
C SER A 450 6.68 17.74 -1.47
N LEU A 451 7.73 18.56 -1.54
CA LEU A 451 7.86 19.75 -0.71
C LEU A 451 7.68 20.97 -1.58
N ARG A 452 6.66 21.79 -1.26
CA ARG A 452 6.41 23.15 -1.81
C ARG A 452 6.19 23.23 -3.34
N MET A 453 6.40 22.14 -4.07
CA MET A 453 6.24 21.99 -5.52
C MET A 453 5.41 20.76 -5.85
N GLN A 454 5.10 20.52 -7.13
CA GLN A 454 4.54 19.23 -7.57
C GLN A 454 5.54 18.07 -7.46
N PRO A 455 5.06 16.82 -7.25
CA PRO A 455 5.93 15.65 -7.15
C PRO A 455 6.93 15.54 -8.29
N LEU A 456 6.51 15.71 -9.54
CA LEU A 456 7.40 15.68 -10.69
C LEU A 456 8.53 16.72 -10.59
N SER A 457 8.20 18.01 -10.38
CA SER A 457 9.20 19.07 -10.27
C SER A 457 10.13 18.88 -9.06
N TYR A 458 9.59 18.45 -7.92
CA TYR A 458 10.36 18.17 -6.71
C TYR A 458 11.41 17.07 -6.96
N ARG A 459 11.00 15.95 -7.56
CA ARG A 459 11.90 14.82 -7.84
C ARG A 459 12.98 15.18 -8.83
N ILE A 460 12.63 15.87 -9.93
CA ILE A 460 13.62 16.36 -10.91
C ILE A 460 14.65 17.28 -10.23
N LEU A 461 14.19 18.25 -9.45
CA LEU A 461 15.09 19.19 -8.80
C LEU A 461 16.01 18.49 -7.80
N ARG A 462 15.47 17.55 -7.02
CA ARG A 462 16.23 16.78 -6.04
C ARG A 462 17.30 15.92 -6.70
N VAL A 463 16.99 15.28 -7.83
CA VAL A 463 17.98 14.57 -8.66
C VAL A 463 19.10 15.50 -9.09
N VAL A 464 18.78 16.68 -9.64
CA VAL A 464 19.79 17.66 -10.08
C VAL A 464 20.65 18.13 -8.90
N VAL A 465 20.05 18.44 -7.75
CA VAL A 465 20.77 18.87 -6.53
C VAL A 465 21.69 17.77 -6.02
N HIS A 466 21.22 16.52 -5.95
CA HIS A 466 22.03 15.39 -5.49
C HIS A 466 23.18 15.07 -6.44
N TYR A 467 22.97 15.16 -7.76
CA TYR A 467 24.08 15.07 -8.72
C TYR A 467 25.07 16.21 -8.56
N CYS A 468 24.63 17.44 -8.25
CA CYS A 468 25.56 18.54 -7.96
C CYS A 468 26.46 18.19 -6.77
N PHE A 469 25.89 17.71 -5.64
CA PHE A 469 26.70 17.30 -4.49
C PHE A 469 27.66 16.15 -4.83
N LEU A 470 27.19 15.15 -5.56
CA LEU A 470 28.00 14.00 -5.96
C LEU A 470 29.17 14.42 -6.85
N LEU A 471 28.93 15.24 -7.87
CA LEU A 471 29.98 15.82 -8.72
C LEU A 471 30.98 16.65 -7.90
N GLY A 472 30.50 17.39 -6.89
CA GLY A 472 31.36 18.15 -5.99
C GLY A 472 32.29 17.28 -5.15
N ILE A 473 31.80 16.14 -4.64
CA ILE A 473 32.64 15.13 -3.97
C ILE A 473 33.69 14.58 -4.95
N MET A 474 33.27 14.24 -6.17
CA MET A 474 34.15 13.64 -7.18
C MET A 474 35.23 14.60 -7.71
N MET A 475 35.01 15.92 -7.63
CA MET A 475 35.98 16.96 -7.97
C MET A 475 36.75 17.48 -6.74
N ASP A 476 36.92 16.63 -5.72
CA ASP A 476 37.67 16.89 -4.49
C ASP A 476 37.23 18.18 -3.76
N GLY A 477 35.91 18.41 -3.65
CA GLY A 477 35.35 19.49 -2.86
C GLY A 477 35.38 19.21 -1.34
N ASP A 478 35.29 20.28 -0.53
CA ASP A 478 35.22 20.14 0.92
C ASP A 478 33.84 19.61 1.36
N THR A 479 33.83 18.45 1.99
CA THR A 479 32.61 17.72 2.36
C THR A 479 32.15 17.97 3.79
N ALA A 480 32.86 18.79 4.57
CA ALA A 480 32.56 19.00 5.98
C ALA A 480 31.15 19.58 6.21
N ASP A 481 30.79 20.63 5.48
CA ASP A 481 29.46 21.26 5.58
C ASP A 481 28.36 20.38 4.94
N LEU A 482 28.71 19.55 3.94
CA LEU A 482 27.79 18.60 3.29
C LEU A 482 27.37 17.46 4.24
N ALA A 483 28.27 16.97 5.09
CA ALA A 483 27.97 15.94 6.08
C ALA A 483 26.78 16.33 6.98
N CYS A 484 26.75 17.59 7.41
CA CYS A 484 25.68 18.16 8.23
C CYS A 484 24.36 18.24 7.46
N ILE A 485 24.37 18.66 6.20
CA ILE A 485 23.18 18.76 5.35
C ILE A 485 22.57 17.37 5.07
N LEU A 486 23.42 16.38 4.79
CA LEU A 486 22.99 15.00 4.53
C LEU A 486 22.66 14.22 5.81
N LYS A 487 22.88 14.80 7.00
CA LYS A 487 22.76 14.13 8.30
C LYS A 487 23.48 12.77 8.33
N SER A 488 24.66 12.73 7.71
CA SER A 488 25.46 11.51 7.56
C SER A 488 26.80 11.65 8.27
N PRO A 489 27.44 10.53 8.68
CA PRO A 489 28.81 10.60 9.19
C PRO A 489 29.71 11.33 8.21
N ASN A 490 30.66 12.14 8.70
CA ASN A 490 31.63 12.86 7.86
C ASN A 490 32.65 11.88 7.24
N ASN A 491 32.17 11.08 6.30
CA ASN A 491 32.85 10.03 5.59
C ASN A 491 32.34 10.04 4.14
N ILE A 492 33.27 10.21 3.20
CA ILE A 492 32.98 10.34 1.77
C ILE A 492 32.19 9.14 1.24
N GLN A 493 32.54 7.92 1.64
CA GLN A 493 31.88 6.70 1.16
C GLN A 493 30.41 6.63 1.60
N ASN A 494 30.12 7.02 2.85
CA ASN A 494 28.75 7.08 3.36
C ASN A 494 27.93 8.17 2.64
N GLN A 495 28.50 9.36 2.44
CA GLN A 495 27.83 10.45 1.73
C GLN A 495 27.51 10.07 0.28
N VAL A 496 28.45 9.44 -0.41
CA VAL A 496 28.24 8.90 -1.77
C VAL A 496 27.12 7.86 -1.76
N GLN A 497 27.10 6.94 -0.79
CA GLN A 497 26.07 5.91 -0.69
C GLN A 497 24.66 6.50 -0.46
N VAL A 498 24.53 7.50 0.43
CA VAL A 498 23.26 8.20 0.69
C VAL A 498 22.75 8.94 -0.55
N LEU A 499 23.64 9.68 -1.23
CA LEU A 499 23.30 10.41 -2.46
C LEU A 499 22.88 9.44 -3.58
N MET A 500 23.63 8.35 -3.77
CA MET A 500 23.33 7.35 -4.79
C MET A 500 22.00 6.63 -4.53
N GLY A 501 21.74 6.23 -3.28
CA GLY A 501 20.45 5.64 -2.91
C GLY A 501 19.28 6.59 -3.15
N SER A 502 19.47 7.88 -2.86
CA SER A 502 18.45 8.91 -3.10
C SER A 502 18.22 9.16 -4.59
N ILE A 503 19.29 9.25 -5.40
CA ILE A 503 19.21 9.43 -6.86
C ILE A 503 18.49 8.23 -7.50
N GLY A 504 18.86 6.99 -7.11
CA GLY A 504 18.22 5.78 -7.62
C GLY A 504 16.72 5.76 -7.33
N LEU A 505 16.34 6.02 -6.07
CA LEU A 505 14.93 6.12 -5.67
C LEU A 505 14.19 7.21 -6.43
N ASP A 506 14.76 8.41 -6.54
CA ASP A 506 14.09 9.53 -7.22
C ASP A 506 13.93 9.25 -8.73
N ILE A 507 14.88 8.58 -9.39
CA ILE A 507 14.75 8.13 -10.79
C ILE A 507 13.64 7.09 -10.93
N GLU A 508 13.57 6.10 -10.04
CA GLU A 508 12.48 5.10 -10.05
C GLU A 508 11.10 5.74 -9.88
N LEU A 509 11.00 6.74 -9.01
CA LEU A 509 9.77 7.51 -8.84
C LEU A 509 9.46 8.41 -10.05
N LEU A 510 10.48 8.93 -10.73
CA LEU A 510 10.32 9.68 -11.97
C LEU A 510 9.84 8.81 -13.13
N ASP A 511 10.36 7.58 -13.28
CA ASP A 511 9.87 6.61 -14.27
C ASP A 511 8.34 6.42 -14.11
N GLN A 512 7.86 6.33 -12.87
CA GLN A 512 6.44 6.23 -12.56
C GLN A 512 5.66 7.55 -12.79
N LEU A 513 6.20 8.70 -12.38
CA LEU A 513 5.56 10.01 -12.50
C LEU A 513 5.47 10.52 -13.95
N ILE A 514 6.43 10.15 -14.79
CA ILE A 514 6.44 10.50 -16.22
C ILE A 514 5.65 9.46 -17.02
N GLY A 515 5.61 8.20 -16.55
CA GLY A 515 4.86 7.12 -17.19
C GLY A 515 5.50 6.63 -18.50
N CYS A 516 6.82 6.75 -18.62
CA CYS A 516 7.59 6.38 -19.81
C CYS A 516 8.76 5.44 -19.46
N PRO A 517 9.34 4.71 -20.43
CA PRO A 517 10.56 3.92 -20.22
C PRO A 517 11.73 4.77 -19.72
N ARG A 518 12.69 4.13 -19.03
CA ARG A 518 13.84 4.78 -18.38
C ARG A 518 14.63 5.73 -19.30
N ASP A 519 14.88 5.34 -20.55
CA ASP A 519 15.60 6.19 -21.51
C ASP A 519 14.88 7.51 -21.80
N MET A 520 13.54 7.47 -21.83
CA MET A 520 12.70 8.65 -22.05
C MET A 520 12.70 9.55 -20.82
N THR A 521 12.74 8.98 -19.61
CA THR A 521 12.98 9.74 -18.36
C THR A 521 14.29 10.52 -18.46
N PHE A 522 15.39 9.89 -18.86
CA PHE A 522 16.67 10.58 -19.03
C PHE A 522 16.63 11.65 -20.13
N GLN A 523 16.01 11.37 -21.29
CA GLN A 523 15.82 12.38 -22.35
C GLN A 523 15.03 13.59 -21.85
N TYR A 524 14.00 13.37 -21.04
CA TYR A 524 13.25 14.46 -20.43
C TYR A 524 14.11 15.27 -19.47
N LEU A 525 14.88 14.61 -18.61
CA LEU A 525 15.82 15.28 -17.70
C LEU A 525 16.83 16.13 -18.50
N HIS A 526 17.38 15.62 -19.61
CA HIS A 526 18.25 16.41 -20.50
C HIS A 526 17.54 17.63 -21.10
N SER A 527 16.27 17.51 -21.49
CA SER A 527 15.47 18.65 -21.97
C SER A 527 15.27 19.72 -20.91
N VAL A 528 15.13 19.32 -19.63
CA VAL A 528 15.02 20.25 -18.50
C VAL A 528 16.34 21.00 -18.28
N LEU A 529 17.49 20.32 -18.42
CA LEU A 529 18.81 20.95 -18.29
C LEU A 529 19.03 22.09 -19.29
N LEU A 530 18.55 21.94 -20.53
CA LEU A 530 18.61 23.02 -21.52
C LEU A 530 17.89 24.29 -21.05
N LYS A 531 16.70 24.13 -20.45
CA LYS A 531 15.92 25.25 -19.92
C LYS A 531 16.55 25.85 -18.66
N LEU A 532 17.32 25.07 -17.90
CA LEU A 532 18.05 25.50 -16.72
C LEU A 532 19.30 26.35 -17.02
N ALA A 533 19.90 26.21 -18.21
CA ALA A 533 21.10 26.99 -18.58
C ALA A 533 20.84 28.51 -18.52
N ASP A 534 19.66 28.94 -18.96
CA ASP A 534 19.23 30.35 -19.00
C ASP A 534 18.40 30.78 -17.77
N PHE A 535 18.51 30.05 -16.64
CA PHE A 535 17.64 30.28 -15.49
C PHE A 535 17.81 31.68 -14.87
N PRO A 536 16.72 32.42 -14.61
CA PRO A 536 16.79 33.86 -14.34
C PRO A 536 17.24 34.23 -12.92
N ILE A 537 17.17 33.32 -11.95
CA ILE A 537 17.45 33.62 -10.53
C ILE A 537 18.92 33.31 -10.20
N LYS A 538 19.62 34.33 -9.68
CA LYS A 538 21.07 34.31 -9.40
C LYS A 538 21.35 34.62 -7.92
N GLY A 539 22.45 34.08 -7.38
CA GLY A 539 22.94 34.36 -6.02
C GLY A 539 22.75 33.20 -5.04
N PRO A 540 23.53 33.15 -3.93
CA PRO A 540 23.30 32.20 -2.86
C PRO A 540 21.92 32.37 -2.24
N LEU A 541 21.32 31.25 -1.84
CA LEU A 541 20.05 31.23 -1.12
C LEU A 541 20.40 31.38 0.36
N CYS A 542 20.14 32.56 0.92
CA CYS A 542 20.46 32.89 2.32
C CYS A 542 19.22 32.90 3.22
N SER A 543 18.05 32.58 2.66
CA SER A 543 16.80 32.50 3.43
C SER A 543 15.83 31.49 2.79
N PRO A 544 14.97 30.85 3.61
CA PRO A 544 13.78 30.11 3.18
C PRO A 544 13.01 30.76 2.03
N GLN A 545 12.73 32.07 2.12
CA GLN A 545 11.91 32.77 1.15
C GLN A 545 12.62 32.92 -0.21
N GLN A 546 13.95 33.00 -0.22
CA GLN A 546 14.72 33.00 -1.46
C GLN A 546 14.72 31.62 -2.11
N ARG A 547 14.82 30.54 -1.31
CA ARG A 547 14.67 29.17 -1.77
C ARG A 547 13.29 28.94 -2.39
N ASP A 548 12.22 29.32 -1.70
CA ASP A 548 10.85 29.13 -2.17
C ASP A 548 10.60 29.84 -3.50
N ARG A 549 11.11 31.08 -3.67
CA ARG A 549 11.02 31.80 -4.94
C ARG A 549 11.76 31.08 -6.07
N TRP A 550 12.91 30.46 -5.77
CA TRP A 550 13.66 29.67 -6.73
C TRP A 550 12.87 28.43 -7.15
N GLU A 551 12.37 27.67 -6.18
CA GLU A 551 11.56 26.45 -6.39
C GLU A 551 10.28 26.75 -7.20
N ILE A 552 9.56 27.83 -6.89
CA ILE A 552 8.37 28.26 -7.66
C ILE A 552 8.72 28.63 -9.10
N ALA A 553 9.86 29.30 -9.33
CA ALA A 553 10.29 29.64 -10.69
C ALA A 553 10.68 28.39 -11.48
N PHE A 554 11.29 27.40 -10.83
CA PHE A 554 11.61 26.11 -11.42
C PHE A 554 10.35 25.32 -11.78
N GLU A 555 9.35 25.24 -10.88
CA GLU A 555 8.07 24.59 -11.15
C GLU A 555 7.37 25.16 -12.39
N LYS A 556 7.44 26.48 -12.61
CA LYS A 556 6.86 27.13 -13.81
C LYS A 556 7.53 26.69 -15.11
N ILE A 557 8.84 26.43 -15.11
CA ILE A 557 9.54 25.92 -16.30
C ILE A 557 9.05 24.51 -16.63
N ILE A 558 8.95 23.66 -15.61
CA ILE A 558 8.49 22.28 -15.76
C ILE A 558 7.02 22.21 -16.20
N ALA A 559 6.15 23.06 -15.64
CA ALA A 559 4.72 23.07 -15.96
C ALA A 559 4.37 23.69 -17.33
N SER A 560 5.33 24.31 -18.03
CA SER A 560 5.08 25.07 -19.26
C SER A 560 4.81 24.20 -20.50
N GLN A 561 5.26 22.94 -20.48
CA GLN A 561 5.13 21.99 -21.59
C GLN A 561 5.04 20.58 -21.01
N SER A 562 4.39 19.66 -21.75
CA SER A 562 4.41 18.24 -21.38
C SER A 562 5.80 17.63 -21.50
N PRO A 563 6.08 16.49 -20.83
CA PRO A 563 7.33 15.76 -21.02
C PRO A 563 7.60 15.40 -22.48
N ASN A 564 6.59 14.93 -23.21
CA ASN A 564 6.73 14.54 -24.62
C ASN A 564 7.08 15.74 -25.53
N GLU A 565 6.47 16.90 -25.31
CA GLU A 565 6.79 18.12 -26.05
C GLU A 565 8.22 18.59 -25.76
N SER A 566 8.62 18.59 -24.48
CA SER A 566 9.98 19.01 -24.08
C SER A 566 11.04 18.07 -24.66
N ILE A 567 10.78 16.77 -24.65
CA ILE A 567 11.64 15.77 -25.30
C ILE A 567 11.69 16.03 -26.81
N SER A 568 10.55 16.26 -27.47
CA SER A 568 10.50 16.50 -28.92
C SER A 568 11.28 17.75 -29.33
N GLU A 569 11.15 18.85 -28.59
CA GLU A 569 11.92 20.08 -28.82
C GLU A 569 13.43 19.86 -28.62
N TYR A 570 13.82 19.14 -27.56
CA TYR A 570 15.21 18.75 -27.31
C TYR A 570 15.81 17.97 -28.48
N LEU A 571 15.01 17.12 -29.13
CA LEU A 571 15.47 16.24 -30.20
C LEU A 571 15.40 16.87 -31.58
N GLN A 572 14.54 17.86 -31.81
CA GLN A 572 14.59 18.70 -33.03
C GLN A 572 15.92 19.47 -33.14
N CYS A 573 16.68 19.60 -32.05
CA CYS A 573 18.05 20.10 -32.08
C CYS A 573 19.06 19.08 -32.68
N LYS A 574 18.64 17.87 -33.06
CA LYS A 574 19.45 16.86 -33.77
C LYS A 574 19.39 17.10 -35.29
N GLN A 575 20.51 16.97 -35.98
CA GLN A 575 20.61 17.12 -37.45
C GLN A 575 20.74 15.80 -38.23
N THR A 576 20.43 14.65 -37.65
CA THR A 576 20.51 13.35 -38.34
C THR A 576 19.26 12.52 -38.09
N ASP A 577 18.52 12.20 -39.16
CA ASP A 577 17.42 11.22 -39.15
C ASP A 577 18.00 9.84 -38.80
N CYS A 578 17.98 9.46 -37.53
CA CYS A 578 18.52 8.18 -37.06
C CYS A 578 17.40 7.17 -36.80
N LEU A 579 17.70 5.86 -36.77
CA LEU A 579 16.72 4.81 -36.49
C LEU A 579 15.91 5.08 -35.22
N HIS A 580 16.52 5.67 -34.20
CA HIS A 580 15.87 6.08 -32.96
C HIS A 580 14.66 7.00 -33.20
N ASP A 581 14.80 7.96 -34.12
CA ASP A 581 13.73 8.91 -34.45
C ASP A 581 12.59 8.23 -35.25
N VAL A 582 12.88 7.15 -35.99
CA VAL A 582 11.86 6.27 -36.63
C VAL A 582 11.11 5.47 -35.55
N LEU A 583 11.82 4.86 -34.60
CA LEU A 583 11.24 4.03 -33.54
C LEU A 583 10.38 4.82 -32.56
N GLN A 584 10.68 6.11 -32.40
CA GLN A 584 9.91 7.02 -31.56
C GLN A 584 8.93 7.88 -32.36
N GLU A 585 8.80 7.64 -33.66
CA GLU A 585 7.84 8.32 -34.54
C GLU A 585 8.01 9.84 -34.63
N ARG A 586 9.27 10.29 -34.59
CA ARG A 586 9.66 11.71 -34.52
C ARG A 586 9.94 12.33 -35.89
N ILE A 587 9.99 11.53 -36.95
CA ILE A 587 10.18 12.01 -38.32
C ILE A 587 8.87 12.64 -38.80
N PRO A 588 8.87 13.90 -39.28
CA PRO A 588 7.69 14.54 -39.83
C PRO A 588 7.31 13.88 -41.17
N CYS A 589 6.52 12.82 -41.09
CA CYS A 589 5.85 12.20 -42.23
C CYS A 589 4.37 12.60 -42.18
N SER A 590 3.69 12.59 -43.33
CA SER A 590 2.22 12.59 -43.41
C SER A 590 1.77 11.14 -43.54
N PRO A 591 1.66 10.39 -42.42
CA PRO A 591 1.42 8.97 -42.48
C PRO A 591 0.05 8.69 -43.05
N ASP A 592 -0.04 7.62 -43.82
CA ASP A 592 -1.33 7.15 -44.28
C ASP A 592 -2.07 6.37 -43.18
N LEU A 593 -3.24 5.86 -43.55
CA LEU A 593 -4.09 5.08 -42.65
C LEU A 593 -3.38 3.83 -42.09
N LEU A 594 -2.57 3.17 -42.91
CA LEU A 594 -1.89 1.93 -42.54
C LEU A 594 -0.77 2.23 -41.54
N GLU A 595 0.05 3.24 -41.79
CA GLU A 595 1.10 3.70 -40.88
C GLU A 595 0.52 4.19 -39.54
N SER A 596 -0.59 4.93 -39.58
CA SER A 596 -1.29 5.40 -38.36
C SER A 596 -1.85 4.25 -37.51
N SER A 597 -2.23 3.13 -38.15
CA SER A 597 -2.73 1.95 -37.45
C SER A 597 -1.64 1.20 -36.68
N PHE A 598 -0.40 1.31 -37.13
CA PHE A 598 0.78 0.71 -36.48
C PHE A 598 1.59 1.73 -35.66
N ARG A 599 0.97 2.85 -35.29
CA ARG A 599 1.60 3.84 -34.40
C ARG A 599 1.94 3.25 -33.03
N VAL A 600 2.97 3.77 -32.38
CA VAL A 600 3.35 3.42 -31.01
C VAL A 600 2.24 3.88 -30.07
N THR A 601 1.68 2.94 -29.33
CA THR A 601 0.63 3.17 -28.34
C THR A 601 1.03 2.54 -27.03
N ILE A 602 0.76 3.22 -25.93
CA ILE A 602 0.90 2.62 -24.60
C ILE A 602 -0.37 1.84 -24.24
N LYS A 603 -0.25 0.87 -23.34
CA LYS A 603 -1.39 0.19 -22.71
C LYS A 603 -1.81 0.99 -21.47
N PRO A 604 -2.94 1.72 -21.47
CA PRO A 604 -3.36 2.47 -20.29
C PRO A 604 -3.53 1.53 -19.09
N CYS A 605 -2.99 1.95 -17.96
CA CYS A 605 -3.04 1.24 -16.69
C CYS A 605 -3.22 2.23 -15.54
N PHE A 606 -3.52 1.73 -14.34
CA PHE A 606 -3.80 2.59 -13.21
C PHE A 606 -2.61 3.46 -12.78
N SER A 607 -1.37 2.96 -12.89
CA SER A 607 -0.17 3.74 -12.57
C SER A 607 0.05 4.90 -13.55
N HIS A 608 -0.13 4.68 -14.86
CA HIS A 608 -0.08 5.76 -15.83
C HIS A 608 -1.19 6.80 -15.58
N TYR A 609 -2.42 6.34 -15.29
CA TYR A 609 -3.52 7.24 -14.97
C TYR A 609 -3.25 8.08 -13.72
N ARG A 610 -2.70 7.46 -12.66
CA ARG A 610 -2.27 8.16 -11.45
C ARG A 610 -1.26 9.25 -11.77
N ALA A 611 -0.25 8.95 -12.60
CA ALA A 611 0.76 9.92 -13.03
C ALA A 611 0.12 11.10 -13.78
N TYR A 612 -0.74 10.81 -14.76
CA TYR A 612 -1.53 11.80 -15.49
C TYR A 612 -2.35 12.71 -14.56
N PHE A 613 -3.08 12.11 -13.62
CA PHE A 613 -3.99 12.81 -12.73
C PHE A 613 -3.24 13.73 -11.77
N LEU A 614 -2.15 13.25 -11.16
CA LEU A 614 -1.33 14.00 -10.21
C LEU A 614 -0.64 15.21 -10.84
N GLN A 615 -0.38 15.20 -12.15
CA GLN A 615 0.22 16.35 -12.85
C GLN A 615 -0.78 17.52 -13.02
N LYS A 616 -2.09 17.27 -12.98
CA LYS A 616 -3.14 18.27 -13.27
C LYS A 616 -3.90 18.67 -12.01
N LYS A 617 -3.41 19.67 -11.26
CA LYS A 617 -4.03 20.20 -10.02
C LYS A 617 -5.54 20.48 -10.12
N GLN A 618 -6.03 20.87 -11.30
CA GLN A 618 -7.45 21.20 -11.52
C GLN A 618 -8.35 19.97 -11.42
N LEU A 619 -7.85 18.79 -11.81
CA LEU A 619 -8.61 17.53 -11.77
C LEU A 619 -8.93 17.11 -10.33
N ALA A 620 -8.04 17.38 -9.38
CA ALA A 620 -8.25 17.03 -7.98
C ALA A 620 -9.52 17.68 -7.39
N PHE A 621 -9.86 18.90 -7.80
CA PHE A 621 -11.08 19.60 -7.38
C PHE A 621 -12.32 19.17 -8.19
N GLN A 622 -12.12 18.72 -9.42
CA GLN A 622 -13.19 18.26 -10.31
C GLN A 622 -13.56 16.80 -10.07
N PHE A 623 -12.67 15.96 -9.57
CA PHE A 623 -12.86 14.53 -9.39
C PHE A 623 -12.38 14.09 -8.01
N PRO A 624 -13.16 14.43 -6.96
CA PRO A 624 -12.74 14.25 -5.57
C PRO A 624 -12.61 12.79 -5.15
N CYS A 625 -13.41 11.85 -5.69
CA CYS A 625 -13.27 10.42 -5.38
C CYS A 625 -11.96 9.88 -5.93
N ILE A 626 -11.64 10.13 -7.20
CA ILE A 626 -10.34 9.71 -7.78
C ILE A 626 -9.20 10.28 -6.95
N ASN A 627 -9.25 11.57 -6.59
CA ASN A 627 -8.22 12.18 -5.76
C ASN A 627 -8.06 11.46 -4.40
N ALA A 628 -9.16 11.13 -3.73
CA ALA A 628 -9.14 10.37 -2.47
C ALA A 628 -8.60 8.94 -2.66
N VAL A 629 -9.00 8.23 -3.71
CA VAL A 629 -8.50 6.88 -4.04
C VAL A 629 -6.99 6.91 -4.26
N LEU A 630 -6.47 7.89 -4.99
CA LEU A 630 -5.03 8.04 -5.24
C LEU A 630 -4.25 8.38 -3.96
N ALA A 631 -4.83 9.15 -3.04
CA ALA A 631 -4.22 9.47 -1.75
C ALA A 631 -4.16 8.24 -0.81
N HIS A 632 -5.18 7.40 -0.84
CA HIS A 632 -5.34 6.22 0.03
C HIS A 632 -4.95 4.88 -0.60
N GLN A 633 -4.47 4.87 -1.85
CA GLN A 633 -4.24 3.65 -2.64
C GLN A 633 -3.54 2.54 -1.86
N ASP A 634 -2.46 2.87 -1.13
CA ASP A 634 -1.67 1.89 -0.38
C ASP A 634 -2.48 1.26 0.76
N HIS A 635 -3.28 2.06 1.48
CA HIS A 635 -4.10 1.60 2.58
C HIS A 635 -5.32 0.79 2.11
N LEU A 636 -5.89 1.14 0.96
CA LEU A 636 -7.07 0.46 0.44
C LEU A 636 -6.77 -1.01 0.11
N LYS A 637 -5.53 -1.34 -0.26
CA LYS A 637 -5.07 -2.72 -0.47
C LYS A 637 -5.04 -3.53 0.83
N GLU A 638 -4.87 -2.90 1.98
CA GLU A 638 -4.85 -3.58 3.29
C GLU A 638 -6.27 -4.02 3.72
N LEU A 639 -7.32 -3.34 3.25
CA LEU A 639 -8.70 -3.61 3.65
C LEU A 639 -9.23 -4.97 3.18
N GLN A 640 -8.61 -5.59 2.17
CA GLN A 640 -8.97 -6.94 1.73
C GLN A 640 -8.81 -8.00 2.84
N PHE A 641 -7.95 -7.74 3.81
CA PHE A 641 -7.65 -8.65 4.92
C PHE A 641 -8.66 -8.57 6.06
N LEU A 642 -9.60 -7.60 6.04
CA LEU A 642 -10.59 -7.44 7.10
C LEU A 642 -11.64 -8.57 7.12
N SER A 643 -12.19 -8.95 5.95
CA SER A 643 -13.26 -9.96 5.85
C SER A 643 -12.82 -11.31 6.44
N PRO A 644 -11.66 -11.88 6.05
CA PRO A 644 -11.22 -13.18 6.59
C PRO A 644 -10.99 -13.17 8.11
N LEU A 645 -10.46 -12.06 8.65
CA LEU A 645 -10.23 -11.90 10.09
C LEU A 645 -11.53 -11.94 10.89
N VAL A 646 -12.51 -11.16 10.44
CA VAL A 646 -13.82 -11.06 11.09
C VAL A 646 -14.63 -12.35 10.93
N GLU A 647 -14.65 -12.94 9.74
CA GLU A 647 -15.41 -14.16 9.46
C GLU A 647 -14.94 -15.34 10.31
N PHE A 648 -13.63 -15.59 10.38
CA PHE A 648 -13.10 -16.68 11.20
C PHE A 648 -13.35 -16.46 12.68
N SER A 649 -13.12 -15.23 13.18
CA SER A 649 -13.37 -14.91 14.60
C SER A 649 -14.85 -15.08 14.98
N ARG A 650 -15.77 -14.73 14.09
CA ARG A 650 -17.23 -14.92 14.28
C ARG A 650 -17.62 -16.39 14.33
N GLU A 651 -17.14 -17.20 13.39
CA GLU A 651 -17.38 -18.66 13.40
C GLU A 651 -16.80 -19.30 14.67
N LEU A 652 -15.62 -18.86 15.08
CA LEU A 652 -14.99 -19.32 16.30
C LEU A 652 -15.79 -18.93 17.55
N HIS A 653 -16.31 -17.71 17.60
CA HIS A 653 -17.23 -17.26 18.64
C HIS A 653 -18.45 -18.18 18.77
N HIS A 654 -19.06 -18.57 17.65
CA HIS A 654 -20.19 -19.52 17.67
C HIS A 654 -19.78 -20.94 18.08
N LEU A 655 -18.57 -21.37 17.74
CA LEU A 655 -18.11 -22.74 17.96
C LEU A 655 -17.64 -23.01 19.40
N ILE A 656 -16.97 -22.04 20.02
CA ILE A 656 -16.34 -22.22 21.34
C ILE A 656 -16.75 -21.19 22.39
N GLY A 657 -17.60 -20.22 22.02
CA GLY A 657 -18.18 -19.27 22.97
C GLY A 657 -18.92 -19.96 24.10
N ASN A 658 -18.68 -19.51 25.32
CA ASN A 658 -19.12 -20.05 26.61
C ASN A 658 -18.71 -21.52 26.87
N ARG A 659 -17.83 -22.11 26.05
CA ARG A 659 -17.42 -23.52 26.14
C ARG A 659 -15.97 -23.73 26.56
N ILE A 660 -15.15 -22.68 26.55
CA ILE A 660 -13.75 -22.74 26.97
C ILE A 660 -13.43 -21.70 28.05
N THR A 661 -12.47 -22.00 28.92
CA THR A 661 -11.93 -21.05 29.92
C THR A 661 -10.80 -20.19 29.33
N ARG A 662 -10.38 -19.12 30.03
CA ARG A 662 -9.18 -18.33 29.64
C ARG A 662 -7.90 -19.17 29.61
N GLU A 663 -7.75 -20.07 30.57
CA GLU A 663 -6.60 -20.99 30.64
C GLU A 663 -6.56 -21.94 29.44
N GLU A 664 -7.73 -22.49 29.06
CA GLU A 664 -7.86 -23.33 27.87
C GLU A 664 -7.59 -22.54 26.58
N ALA A 665 -8.02 -21.28 26.50
CA ALA A 665 -7.73 -20.42 25.35
C ALA A 665 -6.24 -20.16 25.15
N THR A 666 -5.49 -20.11 26.25
CA THR A 666 -4.03 -19.87 26.26
C THR A 666 -3.24 -21.15 25.97
N SER A 667 -3.76 -22.31 26.39
CA SER A 667 -3.05 -23.60 26.29
C SER A 667 -3.44 -24.45 25.07
N THR A 668 -4.65 -24.25 24.52
CA THR A 668 -5.14 -25.01 23.35
C THR A 668 -4.70 -24.33 22.05
N CYS A 669 -4.10 -25.11 21.14
CA CYS A 669 -3.69 -24.56 19.85
C CYS A 669 -4.83 -24.57 18.82
N VAL A 670 -4.72 -23.75 17.77
CA VAL A 670 -5.74 -23.69 16.71
C VAL A 670 -5.95 -25.05 16.03
N GLN A 671 -4.88 -25.82 15.82
CA GLN A 671 -4.93 -27.16 15.23
C GLN A 671 -5.86 -28.12 15.99
N ASP A 672 -5.90 -28.01 17.32
CA ASP A 672 -6.75 -28.88 18.15
C ASP A 672 -8.23 -28.56 17.97
N ILE A 673 -8.58 -27.30 17.72
CA ILE A 673 -9.96 -26.90 17.43
C ILE A 673 -10.38 -27.34 16.03
N LEU A 674 -9.51 -27.15 15.04
CA LEU A 674 -9.77 -27.54 13.65
C LEU A 674 -9.97 -29.05 13.49
N SER A 675 -9.23 -29.87 14.24
CA SER A 675 -9.34 -31.33 14.18
C SER A 675 -10.58 -31.87 14.91
N ASN A 676 -11.00 -31.25 16.01
CA ASN A 676 -12.01 -31.82 16.90
C ASN A 676 -13.43 -31.24 16.73
N LYS A 677 -13.57 -30.01 16.20
CA LYS A 677 -14.84 -29.25 16.32
C LYS A 677 -15.47 -28.77 14.99
N GLY A 678 -14.86 -29.02 13.83
CA GLY A 678 -15.48 -28.80 12.52
C GLY A 678 -14.49 -28.42 11.42
N ASP A 679 -14.86 -28.58 10.14
CA ASP A 679 -14.01 -28.18 9.03
C ASP A 679 -14.04 -26.65 8.81
N LEU A 680 -13.23 -25.94 9.59
CA LEU A 680 -12.95 -24.51 9.45
C LEU A 680 -11.62 -24.25 8.75
N SER A 681 -10.98 -25.29 8.19
CA SER A 681 -9.60 -25.26 7.69
C SER A 681 -9.39 -24.16 6.66
N GLY A 682 -10.24 -24.08 5.64
CA GLY A 682 -10.13 -23.07 4.58
C GLY A 682 -10.34 -21.64 5.07
N ARG A 683 -11.22 -21.41 6.06
CA ARG A 683 -11.42 -20.08 6.65
C ARG A 683 -10.23 -19.67 7.50
N TYR A 684 -9.68 -20.62 8.26
CA TYR A 684 -8.47 -20.39 9.04
C TYR A 684 -7.26 -20.09 8.14
N ASP A 685 -7.08 -20.80 7.02
CA ASP A 685 -5.96 -20.54 6.11
C ASP A 685 -6.03 -19.08 5.57
N ALA A 686 -7.24 -18.57 5.25
CA ALA A 686 -7.44 -17.18 4.88
C ALA A 686 -7.19 -16.18 6.04
N PHE A 687 -7.58 -16.55 7.27
CA PHE A 687 -7.28 -15.79 8.48
C PHE A 687 -5.77 -15.68 8.74
N GLU A 688 -5.03 -16.79 8.64
CA GLU A 688 -3.58 -16.83 8.83
C GLU A 688 -2.85 -15.93 7.84
N VAL A 689 -3.20 -16.02 6.55
CA VAL A 689 -2.65 -15.15 5.50
C VAL A 689 -2.93 -13.68 5.82
N SER A 690 -4.17 -13.36 6.21
CA SER A 690 -4.59 -11.99 6.51
C SER A 690 -3.90 -11.40 7.73
N TRP A 691 -3.78 -12.19 8.81
CA TRP A 691 -3.06 -11.80 10.02
C TRP A 691 -1.59 -11.53 9.72
N ASN A 692 -0.92 -12.47 9.05
CA ASN A 692 0.51 -12.37 8.77
C ASN A 692 0.84 -11.23 7.79
N ALA A 693 -0.10 -10.87 6.91
CA ALA A 693 0.02 -9.71 6.04
C ALA A 693 -0.06 -8.37 6.80
N ILE A 694 -0.83 -8.27 7.88
CA ILE A 694 -1.08 -6.98 8.58
C ILE A 694 -0.27 -6.82 9.87
N ARG A 695 0.12 -7.91 10.55
CA ARG A 695 0.76 -7.88 11.89
C ARG A 695 1.92 -6.91 12.05
N HIS A 696 2.71 -6.69 11.00
CA HIS A 696 3.91 -5.84 11.05
C HIS A 696 3.58 -4.34 10.99
N LEU A 697 2.37 -3.98 10.57
CA LEU A 697 1.89 -2.60 10.48
C LEU A 697 1.28 -2.10 11.81
N VAL A 698 0.99 -3.01 12.74
CA VAL A 698 0.29 -2.72 14.00
C VAL A 698 1.27 -2.70 15.16
N LYS A 699 1.48 -1.52 15.76
CA LYS A 699 2.49 -1.30 16.82
C LYS A 699 1.90 -1.16 18.23
N GLY A 700 0.59 -1.04 18.34
CA GLY A 700 -0.10 -0.84 19.61
C GLY A 700 -1.60 -0.71 19.44
N TYR A 701 -2.28 -0.52 20.56
CA TYR A 701 -3.72 -0.35 20.63
C TYR A 701 -4.06 0.70 21.69
N GLU A 702 -4.90 1.67 21.31
CA GLU A 702 -5.25 2.83 22.16
C GLU A 702 -3.98 3.55 22.70
N CYS A 703 -3.85 3.63 24.03
CA CYS A 703 -2.71 4.23 24.71
C CYS A 703 -1.58 3.23 24.98
N HIS A 704 -1.75 1.95 24.65
CA HIS A 704 -0.79 0.88 24.93
C HIS A 704 0.06 0.57 23.70
N GLN A 705 1.38 0.73 23.84
CA GLN A 705 2.33 0.28 22.82
C GLN A 705 2.74 -1.16 23.11
N PHE A 706 2.81 -1.99 22.08
CA PHE A 706 3.27 -3.36 22.25
C PHE A 706 4.79 -3.37 22.45
N ILE A 707 5.24 -3.95 23.56
CA ILE A 707 6.67 -4.13 23.85
C ILE A 707 7.24 -5.19 22.91
N GLU A 708 6.50 -6.28 22.71
CA GLU A 708 6.81 -7.32 21.75
C GLU A 708 5.99 -7.13 20.48
N PRO A 709 6.54 -7.42 19.29
CA PRO A 709 5.80 -7.32 18.05
C PRO A 709 4.63 -8.31 18.04
N VAL A 710 3.54 -7.94 17.35
CA VAL A 710 2.38 -8.83 17.17
C VAL A 710 2.85 -10.21 16.66
N PRO A 711 2.46 -11.33 17.28
CA PRO A 711 3.02 -12.65 16.96
C PRO A 711 2.70 -13.09 15.52
N THR A 712 3.50 -14.00 14.96
CA THR A 712 3.20 -14.64 13.67
C THR A 712 2.15 -15.73 13.89
N MET A 713 1.09 -15.73 13.09
CA MET A 713 0.01 -16.70 13.18
C MET A 713 0.37 -17.99 12.42
N HIS A 714 0.09 -19.13 13.03
CA HIS A 714 0.18 -20.48 12.45
C HIS A 714 -0.63 -21.47 13.30
N LYS A 715 -0.91 -22.68 12.81
CA LYS A 715 -1.80 -23.66 13.46
C LYS A 715 -1.44 -24.05 14.89
N LEU A 716 -0.17 -23.93 15.29
CA LEU A 716 0.30 -24.21 16.66
C LEU A 716 0.15 -23.03 17.64
N GLN A 717 -0.33 -21.87 17.19
CA GLN A 717 -0.55 -20.73 18.08
C GLN A 717 -1.74 -20.97 19.02
N PRO A 718 -1.76 -20.32 20.20
CA PRO A 718 -2.92 -20.33 21.10
C PRO A 718 -4.17 -19.81 20.43
N ILE A 719 -5.32 -20.45 20.70
CA ILE A 719 -6.60 -20.00 20.14
C ILE A 719 -7.01 -18.62 20.68
N GLY A 720 -6.53 -18.22 21.86
CA GLY A 720 -6.74 -16.90 22.47
C GLY A 720 -6.37 -15.72 21.57
N LEU A 721 -5.38 -15.88 20.67
CA LEU A 721 -5.02 -14.85 19.68
C LEU A 721 -6.10 -14.60 18.63
N CYS A 722 -7.04 -15.53 18.45
CA CYS A 722 -8.13 -15.45 17.47
C CYS A 722 -9.44 -14.91 18.09
N LEU A 723 -9.43 -14.61 19.39
CA LEU A 723 -10.61 -14.17 20.16
C LEU A 723 -10.56 -12.66 20.35
N LEU A 724 -11.72 -11.99 20.24
CA LEU A 724 -11.81 -10.55 20.42
C LEU A 724 -11.86 -10.17 21.89
N GLU A 725 -10.79 -9.52 22.37
CA GLU A 725 -10.72 -8.92 23.70
C GLU A 725 -9.87 -7.65 23.69
N ARG A 726 -10.10 -6.76 24.66
CA ARG A 726 -9.29 -5.55 24.86
C ARG A 726 -8.07 -5.77 25.74
N LYS A 727 -7.85 -7.00 26.19
CA LYS A 727 -6.77 -7.43 27.10
C LYS A 727 -6.22 -8.79 26.66
N ASP A 728 -5.24 -9.28 27.42
CA ASP A 728 -4.61 -10.60 27.23
C ASP A 728 -4.14 -10.83 25.78
N GLN A 729 -4.27 -12.05 25.26
CA GLN A 729 -3.87 -12.41 23.90
C GLN A 729 -4.81 -11.84 22.82
N GLY A 730 -6.08 -11.60 23.15
CA GLY A 730 -7.07 -11.10 22.20
C GLY A 730 -6.86 -9.64 21.78
N ILE A 731 -6.04 -8.88 22.54
CA ILE A 731 -5.70 -7.48 22.24
C ILE A 731 -5.11 -7.31 20.84
N TYR A 732 -4.37 -8.30 20.35
CA TYR A 732 -3.72 -8.23 19.04
C TYR A 732 -4.73 -8.25 17.89
N LEU A 733 -5.74 -9.13 17.95
CA LEU A 733 -6.80 -9.16 16.95
C LEU A 733 -7.59 -7.85 16.97
N THR A 734 -7.95 -7.38 18.17
CA THR A 734 -8.65 -6.11 18.36
C THR A 734 -7.86 -4.94 17.78
N ALA A 735 -6.54 -4.90 17.98
CA ALA A 735 -5.66 -3.90 17.41
C ALA A 735 -5.61 -3.93 15.87
N ILE A 736 -5.54 -5.13 15.29
CA ILE A 736 -5.56 -5.30 13.84
C ILE A 736 -6.90 -4.82 13.25
N LEU A 737 -8.02 -5.20 13.85
CA LEU A 737 -9.34 -4.75 13.39
C LEU A 737 -9.49 -3.23 13.53
N ASP A 738 -8.99 -2.64 14.62
CA ASP A 738 -9.03 -1.19 14.86
C ASP A 738 -8.20 -0.41 13.83
N PHE A 739 -7.01 -0.95 13.49
CA PHE A 739 -6.15 -0.41 12.44
C PHE A 739 -6.87 -0.40 11.08
N LEU A 740 -7.41 -1.54 10.64
CA LEU A 740 -8.13 -1.66 9.36
C LEU A 740 -9.39 -0.79 9.32
N ARG A 741 -10.15 -0.77 10.42
CA ARG A 741 -11.31 0.11 10.61
C ARG A 741 -10.93 1.58 10.40
N THR A 742 -9.81 2.01 10.99
CA THR A 742 -9.33 3.39 10.91
C THR A 742 -8.93 3.76 9.47
N ARG A 743 -8.34 2.82 8.70
CA ARG A 743 -8.02 3.03 7.28
C ARG A 743 -9.28 3.27 6.44
N GLN A 744 -10.28 2.40 6.56
CA GLN A 744 -11.54 2.54 5.82
C GLN A 744 -12.26 3.85 6.18
N ASN A 745 -12.40 4.14 7.47
CA ASN A 745 -13.13 5.30 7.93
C ASN A 745 -12.43 6.61 7.51
N SER A 746 -11.10 6.66 7.53
CA SER A 746 -10.35 7.82 7.06
C SER A 746 -10.60 8.09 5.57
N PHE A 747 -10.59 7.04 4.73
CA PHE A 747 -10.90 7.16 3.31
C PHE A 747 -12.33 7.68 3.07
N LEU A 748 -13.33 7.13 3.78
CA LEU A 748 -14.72 7.57 3.66
C LEU A 748 -14.93 9.01 4.15
N GLU A 749 -14.22 9.42 5.21
CA GLU A 749 -14.28 10.80 5.72
C GLU A 749 -13.65 11.80 4.77
N ASP A 750 -12.49 11.49 4.17
CA ASP A 750 -11.85 12.37 3.20
C ASP A 750 -12.73 12.58 1.96
N ILE A 751 -13.41 11.53 1.50
CA ILE A 751 -14.42 11.64 0.46
C ILE A 751 -15.57 12.53 0.93
N ARG A 752 -16.12 12.29 2.12
CA ARG A 752 -17.23 13.08 2.66
C ARG A 752 -16.88 14.57 2.74
N ALA A 753 -15.66 14.88 3.18
CA ALA A 753 -15.13 16.23 3.26
C ALA A 753 -14.96 16.86 1.86
N ALA A 754 -14.34 16.15 0.92
CA ALA A 754 -14.14 16.64 -0.44
C ALA A 754 -15.47 16.94 -1.14
N LEU A 755 -16.45 16.06 -0.95
CA LEU A 755 -17.81 16.21 -1.47
C LEU A 755 -18.57 17.40 -0.87
N LEU A 756 -18.31 17.77 0.39
CA LEU A 756 -18.89 18.96 1.03
C LEU A 756 -18.27 20.28 0.52
N GLU A 757 -17.03 20.25 0.03
CA GLU A 757 -16.30 21.41 -0.47
C GLU A 757 -16.53 21.68 -1.98
N CYS A 758 -17.10 20.73 -2.73
CA CYS A 758 -17.39 20.89 -4.16
C CYS A 758 -18.55 21.86 -4.43
N ALA A 759 -18.41 22.69 -5.48
CA ALA A 759 -19.37 23.73 -5.86
C ALA A 759 -20.76 23.17 -6.26
N PRO A 760 -21.85 23.95 -6.08
CA PRO A 760 -23.19 23.55 -6.51
C PRO A 760 -23.23 23.39 -8.04
N GLY A 761 -23.39 22.15 -8.51
CA GLY A 761 -23.38 21.81 -9.95
C GLY A 761 -22.75 20.44 -10.28
N TYR A 762 -22.12 19.78 -9.31
CA TYR A 762 -21.60 18.42 -9.48
C TYR A 762 -22.74 17.39 -9.53
N ASP A 763 -22.80 16.59 -10.60
CA ASP A 763 -23.91 15.68 -10.90
C ASP A 763 -23.77 14.37 -10.10
N TYR A 764 -24.29 14.36 -8.87
CA TYR A 764 -24.27 13.27 -7.88
C TYR A 764 -25.08 12.01 -8.25
N LYS A 765 -25.18 11.63 -9.52
CA LYS A 765 -26.15 10.63 -10.01
C LYS A 765 -26.12 9.26 -9.33
N LEU A 766 -25.05 8.87 -8.64
CA LEU A 766 -24.93 7.59 -7.93
C LEU A 766 -24.71 7.69 -6.42
N PHE A 767 -24.27 8.85 -5.94
CA PHE A 767 -24.04 9.11 -4.52
C PHE A 767 -25.03 10.19 -4.09
N ASP A 768 -26.28 9.80 -3.82
CA ASP A 768 -27.29 10.73 -3.30
C ASP A 768 -26.66 11.60 -2.19
N ALA A 769 -26.79 12.93 -2.31
CA ALA A 769 -26.32 13.88 -1.29
C ALA A 769 -26.91 13.59 0.12
N VAL A 770 -27.98 12.76 0.17
CA VAL A 770 -28.58 12.21 1.39
C VAL A 770 -27.76 11.06 1.99
N ASN A 771 -27.18 10.16 1.18
CA ASN A 771 -26.31 9.07 1.62
C ASN A 771 -24.92 9.57 2.05
N ALA A 772 -24.44 10.67 1.46
CA ALA A 772 -23.22 11.36 1.90
C ALA A 772 -23.29 11.83 3.37
N ARG A 773 -24.49 12.12 3.87
CA ARG A 773 -24.73 12.55 5.26
C ARG A 773 -25.09 11.40 6.21
N ASN A 774 -25.56 10.28 5.68
CA ASN A 774 -26.09 9.13 6.44
C ASN A 774 -25.43 7.80 6.03
N ILE A 775 -24.10 7.76 5.97
CA ILE A 775 -23.37 6.48 5.88
C ILE A 775 -23.75 5.65 7.10
N GLN A 776 -24.34 4.47 6.87
CA GLN A 776 -24.72 3.58 7.97
C GLN A 776 -23.48 3.16 8.74
N SER A 777 -23.60 3.11 10.06
CA SER A 777 -22.52 2.65 10.93
C SER A 777 -22.77 1.20 11.34
N VAL A 778 -21.74 0.37 11.29
CA VAL A 778 -21.80 -1.05 11.64
C VAL A 778 -20.61 -1.39 12.54
N PRO A 779 -20.76 -2.18 13.62
CA PRO A 779 -19.64 -2.68 14.40
C PRO A 779 -18.66 -3.45 13.51
N VAL A 780 -17.35 -3.20 13.63
CA VAL A 780 -16.35 -3.83 12.75
C VAL A 780 -16.40 -5.37 12.80
N GLN A 781 -16.68 -5.95 13.96
CA GLN A 781 -16.86 -7.40 14.14
C GLN A 781 -18.10 -7.98 13.44
N ASP A 782 -19.10 -7.12 13.16
CA ASP A 782 -20.38 -7.51 12.55
C ASP A 782 -20.43 -7.15 11.05
N CYS A 783 -19.35 -6.57 10.51
CA CYS A 783 -19.32 -6.12 9.12
C CYS A 783 -19.38 -7.29 8.12
N LYS A 784 -19.96 -7.02 6.95
CA LYS A 784 -20.06 -7.92 5.81
C LYS A 784 -19.16 -7.44 4.68
N SER A 785 -18.74 -8.35 3.80
CA SER A 785 -17.83 -8.02 2.69
C SER A 785 -18.32 -6.88 1.77
N GLY A 786 -19.65 -6.69 1.63
CA GLY A 786 -20.21 -5.59 0.84
C GLY A 786 -20.06 -4.20 1.46
N GLU A 787 -19.88 -4.14 2.78
CA GLU A 787 -19.72 -2.92 3.60
C GLU A 787 -18.26 -2.48 3.71
N ILE A 788 -17.33 -3.37 3.33
CA ILE A 788 -15.88 -3.14 3.33
C ILE A 788 -15.44 -2.58 1.98
N VAL A 789 -14.56 -1.57 1.99
CA VAL A 789 -13.97 -1.03 0.76
C VAL A 789 -12.94 -2.01 0.23
N TYR A 790 -13.16 -2.51 -0.99
CA TYR A 790 -12.23 -3.43 -1.66
C TYR A 790 -11.61 -2.74 -2.87
N PHE A 791 -10.29 -2.60 -2.86
CA PHE A 791 -9.53 -2.02 -3.97
C PHE A 791 -8.60 -3.06 -4.58
N ASP A 792 -8.84 -3.38 -5.85
CA ASP A 792 -7.96 -4.19 -6.67
C ASP A 792 -7.37 -3.36 -7.81
N GLU A 793 -6.05 -3.34 -7.90
CA GLU A 793 -5.32 -2.58 -8.91
C GLU A 793 -5.50 -3.15 -10.32
N LYS A 794 -5.75 -4.46 -10.46
CA LYS A 794 -6.07 -5.08 -11.75
C LYS A 794 -7.41 -4.59 -12.26
N TRP A 795 -8.45 -4.61 -11.41
CA TRP A 795 -9.74 -4.00 -11.70
C TRP A 795 -9.59 -2.51 -12.06
N ALA A 796 -8.88 -1.72 -11.25
CA ALA A 796 -8.69 -0.29 -11.51
C ALA A 796 -7.97 -0.03 -12.84
N SER A 797 -6.98 -0.85 -13.20
CA SER A 797 -6.29 -0.76 -14.50
C SER A 797 -7.21 -1.10 -15.67
N ASN A 798 -8.09 -2.08 -15.52
CA ASN A 798 -9.08 -2.42 -16.55
C ASN A 798 -10.16 -1.34 -16.69
N LEU A 799 -10.59 -0.73 -15.58
CA LEU A 799 -11.49 0.42 -15.57
C LEU A 799 -10.89 1.60 -16.34
N VAL A 800 -9.66 1.98 -15.99
CA VAL A 800 -8.94 3.04 -16.68
C VAL A 800 -8.82 2.75 -18.17
N ARG A 801 -8.47 1.51 -18.55
CA ARG A 801 -8.36 1.12 -19.96
C ARG A 801 -9.69 1.25 -20.72
N GLN A 802 -10.81 0.96 -20.06
CA GLN A 802 -12.14 1.07 -20.66
C GLN A 802 -12.50 2.52 -21.02
N PHE A 803 -11.99 3.48 -20.25
CA PHE A 803 -12.31 4.91 -20.36
C PHE A 803 -11.09 5.75 -20.78
N ALA A 804 -10.17 5.13 -21.52
CA ALA A 804 -8.96 5.75 -22.05
C ALA A 804 -8.89 5.59 -23.57
N SER A 805 -8.41 6.63 -24.25
CA SER A 805 -8.16 6.63 -25.69
C SER A 805 -6.79 7.22 -26.01
N CYS A 806 -5.92 6.42 -26.63
CA CYS A 806 -4.62 6.88 -27.13
C CYS A 806 -4.82 7.81 -28.31
N ASN A 807 -4.13 8.96 -28.33
CA ASN A 807 -4.23 9.96 -29.39
C ASN A 807 -4.08 9.31 -30.78
N SER A 808 -4.97 9.66 -31.70
CA SER A 808 -5.02 9.06 -33.05
C SER A 808 -3.96 9.62 -33.99
N ALA A 809 -3.34 10.75 -33.66
CA ALA A 809 -2.24 11.30 -34.44
C ALA A 809 -0.97 10.43 -34.30
N TYR A 810 -0.32 10.16 -35.43
CA TYR A 810 0.97 9.46 -35.47
C TYR A 810 2.03 10.22 -34.68
N GLY A 811 2.90 9.50 -33.96
CA GLY A 811 3.87 10.09 -33.04
C GLY A 811 3.29 10.57 -31.71
N LYS A 812 1.96 10.58 -31.56
CA LYS A 812 1.28 10.97 -30.32
C LYS A 812 0.55 9.83 -29.63
N GLY A 813 0.61 8.60 -30.13
CA GLY A 813 -0.14 7.47 -29.58
C GLY A 813 0.21 7.08 -28.14
N THR A 814 1.29 7.62 -27.57
CA THR A 814 1.62 7.49 -26.14
C THR A 814 0.90 8.52 -25.26
N GLU A 815 0.34 9.57 -25.85
CA GLU A 815 -0.55 10.53 -25.17
C GLU A 815 -1.94 9.90 -25.06
N VAL A 816 -2.45 9.82 -23.83
CA VAL A 816 -3.75 9.21 -23.55
C VAL A 816 -4.72 10.27 -23.05
N GLU A 817 -5.89 10.30 -23.66
CA GLU A 817 -7.04 11.05 -23.18
C GLU A 817 -7.88 10.14 -22.29
N TYR A 818 -8.18 10.61 -21.07
CA TYR A 818 -8.96 9.89 -20.09
C TYR A 818 -10.34 10.53 -19.92
N ASP A 819 -11.37 9.70 -19.91
CA ASP A 819 -12.71 10.10 -19.50
C ASP A 819 -12.82 10.05 -17.97
N ASP A 820 -12.22 11.06 -17.34
CA ASP A 820 -12.14 11.22 -15.89
C ASP A 820 -13.52 11.15 -15.22
N TYR A 821 -14.58 11.62 -15.91
CA TYR A 821 -15.96 11.58 -15.41
C TYR A 821 -16.49 10.16 -15.26
N HIS A 822 -16.35 9.32 -16.29
CA HIS A 822 -16.84 7.94 -16.18
C HIS A 822 -15.99 7.08 -15.24
N ILE A 823 -14.68 7.34 -15.18
CA ILE A 823 -13.78 6.69 -14.22
C ILE A 823 -14.21 7.03 -12.78
N GLU A 824 -14.45 8.31 -12.48
CA GLU A 824 -14.96 8.79 -11.19
C GLU A 824 -16.26 8.04 -10.83
N VAL A 825 -17.22 8.01 -11.75
CA VAL A 825 -18.55 7.42 -11.53
C VAL A 825 -18.46 5.92 -11.17
N GLU A 826 -17.65 5.14 -11.89
CA GLU A 826 -17.50 3.71 -11.60
C GLU A 826 -16.68 3.47 -10.31
N MET A 827 -15.69 4.32 -10.01
CA MET A 827 -14.98 4.27 -8.72
C MET A 827 -15.93 4.55 -7.55
N GLN A 828 -16.80 5.56 -7.66
CA GLN A 828 -17.80 5.86 -6.64
C GLN A 828 -18.76 4.67 -6.45
N PHE A 829 -19.22 4.06 -7.55
CA PHE A 829 -20.12 2.91 -7.51
C PHE A 829 -19.48 1.69 -6.83
N ARG A 830 -18.19 1.44 -7.04
CA ARG A 830 -17.51 0.24 -6.49
C ARG A 830 -16.98 0.46 -5.08
N LEU A 831 -16.34 1.59 -4.84
CA LEU A 831 -15.55 1.87 -3.64
C LEU A 831 -16.33 2.62 -2.57
N ILE A 832 -17.47 3.23 -2.88
CA ILE A 832 -18.24 4.04 -1.92
C ILE A 832 -19.68 3.54 -1.77
N HIS A 833 -20.34 3.15 -2.87
CA HIS A 833 -21.73 2.71 -2.80
C HIS A 833 -21.90 1.54 -1.81
N ARG A 834 -22.87 1.67 -0.90
CA ARG A 834 -23.22 0.71 0.18
C ARG A 834 -22.08 0.38 1.15
N LYS A 835 -21.06 1.24 1.25
CA LYS A 835 -20.01 1.09 2.27
C LYS A 835 -20.47 1.70 3.57
N SER A 836 -20.03 1.11 4.67
CA SER A 836 -20.45 1.50 6.01
C SER A 836 -19.27 2.09 6.79
N PHE A 837 -19.57 2.99 7.70
CA PHE A 837 -18.62 3.46 8.68
C PHE A 837 -18.47 2.38 9.75
N LEU A 838 -17.24 1.98 10.06
CA LEU A 838 -16.98 0.86 10.96
C LEU A 838 -16.78 1.36 12.39
N GLN A 839 -17.51 0.81 13.36
CA GLN A 839 -17.43 1.20 14.77
C GLN A 839 -16.44 0.34 15.56
N GLY A 840 -15.82 0.92 16.59
CA GLY A 840 -14.82 0.30 17.47
C GLY A 840 -15.34 -0.37 18.74
N GLU A 841 -16.65 -0.56 18.84
CA GLU A 841 -17.25 -1.24 19.99
C GLU A 841 -17.24 -2.75 19.73
N TYR A 842 -16.38 -3.45 20.46
CA TYR A 842 -16.22 -4.90 20.36
C TYR A 842 -17.04 -5.59 21.45
N LYS A 843 -17.69 -6.69 21.11
CA LYS A 843 -18.29 -7.63 22.06
C LYS A 843 -17.18 -8.59 22.49
N GLU A 844 -16.77 -8.50 23.74
CA GLU A 844 -15.70 -9.36 24.27
C GLU A 844 -16.06 -10.83 24.15
N PHE A 845 -15.04 -11.67 23.92
CA PHE A 845 -15.24 -13.10 23.73
C PHE A 845 -15.85 -13.74 24.99
N PRO A 846 -16.87 -14.59 24.83
CA PRO A 846 -17.54 -15.13 25.97
C PRO A 846 -16.85 -16.37 26.54
N TYR A 847 -15.99 -16.25 27.55
CA TYR A 847 -15.46 -17.43 28.28
C TYR A 847 -16.49 -18.10 29.19
N GLN A 848 -16.28 -19.40 29.42
CA GLN A 848 -16.98 -20.19 30.44
C GLN A 848 -16.63 -19.67 31.84
N ARG A 849 -17.58 -19.75 32.79
CA ARG A 849 -17.44 -19.24 34.17
C ARG A 849 -17.31 -17.73 34.29
N GLU A 850 -17.47 -17.02 33.18
CA GLU A 850 -17.41 -15.55 33.13
C GLU A 850 -18.77 -14.88 32.88
N VAL A 851 -19.87 -15.62 33.07
CA VAL A 851 -21.22 -15.13 32.77
C VAL A 851 -21.63 -13.97 33.70
N PHE A 852 -21.27 -14.04 34.98
CA PHE A 852 -21.61 -13.01 35.98
C PHE A 852 -20.74 -11.75 35.87
N GLN A 853 -19.57 -11.83 35.24
CA GLN A 853 -18.75 -10.67 34.91
C GLN A 853 -19.41 -9.82 33.81
N ARG A 854 -20.15 -10.46 32.90
CA ARG A 854 -20.91 -9.75 31.84
C ARG A 854 -22.30 -9.32 32.30
N HIS A 855 -22.94 -10.15 33.11
CA HIS A 855 -24.29 -9.90 33.63
C HIS A 855 -24.30 -10.05 35.15
N ALA A 856 -23.82 -9.02 35.85
CA ALA A 856 -23.64 -9.08 37.31
C ALA A 856 -24.97 -9.30 38.07
N THR A 857 -26.10 -8.83 37.53
CA THR A 857 -27.42 -9.00 38.15
C THR A 857 -28.22 -10.17 37.56
N LEU A 858 -27.59 -11.07 36.77
CA LEU A 858 -28.28 -12.11 35.99
C LEU A 858 -29.34 -12.90 36.75
N ILE A 859 -29.02 -13.37 37.96
CA ILE A 859 -29.95 -14.15 38.80
C ILE A 859 -31.16 -13.30 39.24
N SER A 860 -30.92 -12.04 39.58
CA SER A 860 -31.95 -11.06 39.94
C SER A 860 -32.85 -10.76 38.76
N ASP A 861 -32.25 -10.47 37.60
CA ASP A 861 -32.98 -10.21 36.36
C ASP A 861 -33.88 -11.40 35.99
N ILE A 862 -33.38 -12.64 36.05
CA ILE A 862 -34.18 -13.84 35.75
C ILE A 862 -35.35 -14.00 36.72
N THR A 863 -35.15 -13.69 38.01
CA THR A 863 -36.20 -13.86 39.02
C THR A 863 -37.32 -12.84 38.89
N GLU A 864 -37.04 -11.66 38.34
CA GLU A 864 -38.08 -10.68 37.97
C GLU A 864 -38.97 -11.17 36.82
N HIS A 865 -38.41 -11.93 35.88
CA HIS A 865 -39.11 -12.36 34.67
C HIS A 865 -39.72 -13.77 34.78
N VAL A 866 -39.14 -14.65 35.58
CA VAL A 866 -39.56 -16.04 35.79
C VAL A 866 -39.59 -16.34 37.30
N PRO A 867 -40.77 -16.47 37.93
CA PRO A 867 -40.89 -16.79 39.35
C PRO A 867 -40.08 -18.03 39.73
N GLN A 868 -39.12 -17.86 40.63
CA GLN A 868 -38.25 -18.94 41.11
C GLN A 868 -38.78 -19.56 42.41
N VAL A 869 -38.67 -20.88 42.54
CA VAL A 869 -39.09 -21.69 43.68
C VAL A 869 -37.92 -22.55 44.15
N LEU A 870 -37.75 -22.68 45.46
CA LEU A 870 -36.71 -23.52 46.05
C LEU A 870 -36.92 -24.98 45.64
N MET A 871 -35.85 -25.64 45.19
CA MET A 871 -35.90 -27.06 44.84
C MET A 871 -35.97 -27.92 46.12
N PRO A 872 -36.77 -29.01 46.14
CA PRO A 872 -36.77 -29.95 47.25
C PRO A 872 -35.38 -30.55 47.51
N SER A 873 -34.92 -30.56 48.77
CA SER A 873 -33.57 -31.00 49.14
C SER A 873 -33.25 -32.43 48.71
N ASN A 874 -34.23 -33.34 48.80
CA ASN A 874 -34.10 -34.72 48.33
C ASN A 874 -33.79 -34.84 46.83
N LYS A 875 -34.31 -33.94 46.00
CA LYS A 875 -34.02 -33.88 44.55
C LYS A 875 -32.61 -33.36 44.30
N VAL A 876 -32.20 -32.31 45.01
CA VAL A 876 -30.82 -31.78 44.97
C VAL A 876 -29.83 -32.87 45.34
N ASP A 877 -30.03 -33.56 46.48
CA ASP A 877 -29.15 -34.64 46.94
C ASP A 877 -29.02 -35.77 45.92
N THR A 878 -30.12 -36.11 45.23
CA THR A 878 -30.12 -37.14 44.17
C THR A 878 -29.24 -36.73 43.00
N ILE A 879 -29.36 -35.49 42.52
CA ILE A 879 -28.53 -34.96 41.42
C ILE A 879 -27.06 -34.91 41.84
N CYS A 880 -26.77 -34.47 43.07
CA CYS A 880 -25.41 -34.38 43.59
C CYS A 880 -24.74 -35.76 43.69
N ASN A 881 -25.49 -36.78 44.15
CA ASN A 881 -25.02 -38.15 44.19
C ASN A 881 -24.76 -38.70 42.78
N GLU A 882 -25.62 -38.41 41.81
CA GLU A 882 -25.40 -38.81 40.42
C GLU A 882 -24.18 -38.14 39.77
N LEU A 883 -23.93 -36.86 40.06
CA LEU A 883 -22.73 -36.14 39.61
C LEU A 883 -21.45 -36.76 40.19
N ALA A 884 -21.49 -37.14 41.47
CA ALA A 884 -20.38 -37.82 42.13
C ALA A 884 -20.09 -39.20 41.49
N LEU A 885 -21.14 -39.93 41.09
CA LEU A 885 -21.03 -41.24 40.43
C LEU A 885 -20.52 -41.15 38.98
N GLU A 886 -20.89 -40.13 38.22
CA GLU A 886 -20.42 -39.93 36.84
C GLU A 886 -18.94 -39.52 36.75
N GLY A 887 -18.34 -39.02 37.84
CA GLY A 887 -16.96 -38.52 37.84
C GLY A 887 -16.76 -37.26 36.99
N THR A 888 -17.83 -36.64 36.50
CA THR A 888 -17.81 -35.42 35.68
C THR A 888 -17.63 -34.14 36.50
N GLY A 889 -17.89 -34.21 37.81
CA GLY A 889 -17.81 -33.09 38.76
C GLY A 889 -18.94 -32.05 38.56
N PRO A 890 -19.11 -31.11 39.50
CA PRO A 890 -20.19 -30.11 39.44
C PRO A 890 -20.01 -29.09 38.29
N TRP A 891 -18.78 -28.93 37.80
CA TRP A 891 -18.38 -27.89 36.84
C TRP A 891 -19.07 -27.96 35.48
N LYS A 892 -19.22 -29.17 34.91
CA LYS A 892 -19.85 -29.33 33.58
C LYS A 892 -21.35 -29.04 33.63
N LEU A 893 -22.00 -29.42 34.74
CA LEU A 893 -23.40 -29.09 34.95
C LEU A 893 -23.57 -27.58 35.17
N LEU A 894 -22.69 -26.95 35.96
CA LEU A 894 -22.70 -25.49 36.14
C LEU A 894 -22.57 -24.74 34.82
N ALA A 895 -21.61 -25.12 33.96
CA ALA A 895 -21.47 -24.50 32.65
C ALA A 895 -22.75 -24.63 31.79
N THR A 896 -23.44 -25.77 31.87
CA THR A 896 -24.73 -25.98 31.18
C THR A 896 -25.82 -25.10 31.76
N LEU A 897 -25.84 -24.94 33.10
CA LEU A 897 -26.78 -24.07 33.78
C LEU A 897 -26.49 -22.58 33.51
N GLU A 898 -25.23 -22.15 33.45
CA GLU A 898 -24.84 -20.79 33.06
C GLU A 898 -25.33 -20.44 31.65
N LEU A 899 -25.17 -21.37 30.69
CA LEU A 899 -25.75 -21.25 29.34
C LEU A 899 -27.27 -21.10 29.41
N CYS A 900 -27.94 -21.94 30.20
CA CYS A 900 -29.38 -21.89 30.39
C CYS A 900 -29.85 -20.56 30.99
N LEU A 901 -29.16 -20.05 32.02
CA LEU A 901 -29.43 -18.75 32.64
C LEU A 901 -29.25 -17.61 31.63
N GLY A 902 -28.19 -17.64 30.82
CA GLY A 902 -27.98 -16.66 29.76
C GLY A 902 -29.10 -16.65 28.71
N VAL A 903 -29.59 -17.84 28.30
CA VAL A 903 -30.73 -17.94 27.37
C VAL A 903 -32.02 -17.45 28.03
N LEU A 904 -32.28 -17.81 29.30
CA LEU A 904 -33.45 -17.35 30.06
C LEU A 904 -33.48 -15.83 30.27
N HIS A 905 -32.32 -15.19 30.38
CA HIS A 905 -32.22 -13.75 30.45
C HIS A 905 -32.65 -13.08 29.13
N CYS A 906 -32.36 -13.72 28.00
CA CYS A 906 -32.73 -13.19 26.68
C CYS A 906 -34.16 -13.58 26.24
N MET A 907 -34.64 -14.74 26.68
CA MET A 907 -35.88 -15.38 26.20
C MET A 907 -36.79 -15.73 27.37
N LYS A 908 -38.05 -15.28 27.31
CA LYS A 908 -39.06 -15.64 28.32
C LYS A 908 -39.41 -17.13 28.22
N ALA A 909 -39.54 -17.77 29.37
CA ALA A 909 -39.94 -19.17 29.50
C ALA A 909 -41.11 -19.30 30.48
N GLU A 910 -41.94 -20.33 30.29
CA GLU A 910 -43.02 -20.63 31.24
C GLU A 910 -42.45 -21.29 32.50
N PRO A 911 -42.80 -20.85 33.72
CA PRO A 911 -42.21 -21.37 34.95
C PRO A 911 -42.42 -22.89 35.14
N SER A 912 -43.52 -23.43 34.61
CA SER A 912 -43.88 -24.86 34.67
C SER A 912 -43.28 -25.71 33.54
N GLU A 913 -42.56 -25.11 32.60
CA GLU A 913 -41.89 -25.86 31.54
C GLU A 913 -40.80 -26.75 32.14
N LEU A 914 -40.66 -27.99 31.65
CA LEU A 914 -39.59 -28.90 32.09
C LEU A 914 -38.23 -28.32 31.70
N LEU A 915 -37.32 -28.24 32.67
CA LEU A 915 -35.97 -27.69 32.46
C LEU A 915 -35.19 -28.50 31.41
N ARG A 916 -35.39 -29.83 31.38
CA ARG A 916 -34.83 -30.71 30.34
C ARG A 916 -35.25 -30.25 28.95
N ASP A 917 -36.55 -30.14 28.70
CA ASP A 917 -37.10 -29.82 27.38
C ASP A 917 -36.68 -28.42 26.91
N TYR A 918 -36.64 -27.47 27.86
CA TYR A 918 -36.15 -26.12 27.61
C TYR A 918 -34.67 -26.14 27.19
N CYS A 919 -33.81 -26.81 27.97
CA CYS A 919 -32.39 -26.96 27.66
C CYS A 919 -32.17 -27.72 26.34
N GLU A 920 -32.94 -28.77 26.05
CA GLU A 920 -32.81 -29.52 24.80
C GLU A 920 -33.17 -28.66 23.58
N ARG A 921 -34.20 -27.80 23.71
CA ARG A 921 -34.60 -26.88 22.63
C ARG A 921 -33.53 -25.84 22.30
N TRP A 922 -32.92 -25.24 23.31
CA TRP A 922 -32.01 -24.10 23.13
C TRP A 922 -30.53 -24.48 23.07
N LEU A 923 -30.12 -25.50 23.83
CA LEU A 923 -28.73 -25.94 23.93
C LEU A 923 -28.43 -27.14 23.01
N GLY A 924 -29.46 -27.88 22.57
CA GLY A 924 -29.32 -28.98 21.61
C GLY A 924 -28.35 -30.06 22.06
N ARG A 925 -27.16 -30.10 21.45
CA ARG A 925 -26.09 -31.08 21.78
C ARG A 925 -25.30 -30.72 23.04
N ASP A 926 -25.39 -29.48 23.51
CA ASP A 926 -24.62 -29.00 24.67
C ASP A 926 -25.29 -29.31 26.02
N ILE A 927 -26.48 -29.90 26.02
CA ILE A 927 -27.16 -30.29 27.25
C ILE A 927 -26.34 -31.37 27.99
N HIS A 928 -26.16 -31.18 29.30
CA HIS A 928 -25.45 -32.15 30.13
C HIS A 928 -26.18 -33.50 30.15
N PRO A 929 -25.48 -34.65 29.99
CA PRO A 929 -26.10 -35.97 29.98
C PRO A 929 -26.98 -36.27 31.20
N ILE A 930 -26.57 -35.82 32.38
CA ILE A 930 -27.33 -35.96 33.62
C ILE A 930 -28.74 -35.34 33.54
N MET A 931 -28.92 -34.27 32.77
CA MET A 931 -30.24 -33.63 32.62
C MET A 931 -31.25 -34.56 31.92
N LYS A 932 -30.77 -35.61 31.24
CA LYS A 932 -31.59 -36.63 30.57
C LYS A 932 -31.92 -37.84 31.45
N LYS A 933 -31.38 -37.90 32.67
CA LYS A 933 -31.64 -38.99 33.63
C LYS A 933 -32.89 -38.73 34.45
N GLU A 934 -33.44 -39.79 35.03
CA GLU A 934 -34.65 -39.77 35.86
C GLU A 934 -34.55 -38.79 37.05
N ALA A 935 -33.34 -38.50 37.54
CA ALA A 935 -33.13 -37.47 38.58
C ALA A 935 -33.72 -36.10 38.20
N PHE A 936 -33.70 -35.76 36.90
CA PHE A 936 -34.22 -34.50 36.37
C PHE A 936 -35.72 -34.51 36.06
N ASP A 937 -36.41 -35.64 36.25
CA ASP A 937 -37.85 -35.71 36.04
C ASP A 937 -38.59 -34.82 37.04
N GLY A 938 -39.55 -34.03 36.53
CA GLY A 938 -40.31 -33.08 37.33
C GLY A 938 -39.57 -31.81 37.73
N ILE A 939 -38.33 -31.60 37.23
CA ILE A 939 -37.62 -30.33 37.40
C ILE A 939 -38.06 -29.36 36.32
N GLU A 940 -38.74 -28.29 36.75
CA GLU A 940 -39.21 -27.21 35.91
C GLU A 940 -38.28 -25.98 35.93
N VAL A 941 -38.43 -25.07 34.96
CA VAL A 941 -37.63 -23.83 34.82
C VAL A 941 -37.68 -22.96 36.08
N LYS A 942 -38.79 -22.95 36.82
CA LYS A 942 -38.91 -22.24 38.11
C LYS A 942 -37.89 -22.69 39.18
N HIS A 943 -37.23 -23.83 39.01
CA HIS A 943 -36.23 -24.34 39.96
C HIS A 943 -34.78 -24.07 39.54
N VAL A 944 -34.54 -23.44 38.38
CA VAL A 944 -33.20 -23.35 37.77
C VAL A 944 -32.20 -22.56 38.62
N VAL A 945 -32.62 -21.47 39.26
CA VAL A 945 -31.75 -20.68 40.15
C VAL A 945 -31.38 -21.48 41.39
N SER A 946 -32.37 -22.12 42.03
CA SER A 946 -32.14 -22.96 43.21
C SER A 946 -31.22 -24.15 42.91
N LEU A 947 -31.36 -24.75 41.72
CA LEU A 947 -30.45 -25.80 41.26
C LEU A 947 -29.04 -25.26 41.03
N TYR A 948 -28.88 -24.14 40.32
CA TYR A 948 -27.59 -23.51 40.08
C TYR A 948 -26.84 -23.21 41.38
N GLU A 949 -27.49 -22.54 42.34
CA GLU A 949 -26.88 -22.20 43.64
C GLU A 949 -26.48 -23.43 44.45
N SER A 950 -27.26 -24.52 44.35
CA SER A 950 -26.94 -25.79 45.02
C SER A 950 -25.69 -26.45 44.45
N ILE A 951 -25.56 -26.49 43.12
CA ILE A 951 -24.37 -27.07 42.46
C ILE A 951 -23.16 -26.14 42.64
N GLU A 952 -23.35 -24.83 42.64
CA GLU A 952 -22.32 -23.82 42.90
C GLU A 952 -21.74 -23.98 44.31
N ALA A 953 -22.57 -24.22 45.33
CA ALA A 953 -22.11 -24.45 46.69
C ALA A 953 -21.15 -25.66 46.81
N ILE A 954 -21.32 -26.68 45.96
CA ILE A 954 -20.44 -27.85 45.89
C ILE A 954 -19.16 -27.52 45.12
N ALA A 955 -19.26 -26.80 44.00
CA ALA A 955 -18.11 -26.42 43.20
C ALA A 955 -17.19 -25.42 43.90
N SER A 956 -17.74 -24.56 44.76
CA SER A 956 -17.00 -23.51 45.47
C SER A 956 -16.36 -23.98 46.79
N SER A 957 -16.17 -25.30 46.99
CA SER A 957 -15.56 -25.87 48.20
C SER A 957 -14.18 -25.32 48.53
N ASP A 958 -13.38 -25.08 47.48
CA ASP A 958 -11.99 -24.62 47.54
C ASP A 958 -11.82 -23.23 46.92
N VAL A 959 -12.87 -22.39 46.98
CA VAL A 959 -12.89 -21.07 46.34
C VAL A 959 -11.70 -20.20 46.73
N GLU A 960 -11.20 -20.32 47.97
CA GLU A 960 -10.06 -19.55 48.48
C GLU A 960 -8.77 -19.74 47.69
N ASN A 961 -8.67 -20.83 46.92
CA ASN A 961 -7.49 -21.16 46.12
C ASN A 961 -7.55 -20.57 44.70
N ILE A 962 -8.75 -20.21 44.23
CA ILE A 962 -9.00 -19.77 42.84
C ILE A 962 -9.30 -18.26 42.71
N VAL A 963 -9.46 -17.53 43.81
CA VAL A 963 -9.63 -16.05 43.81
C VAL A 963 -8.41 -15.37 43.16
N ALA A 964 -8.57 -14.34 42.34
CA ALA A 964 -7.45 -13.61 41.72
C ALA A 964 -6.49 -13.01 42.77
N VAL A 965 -5.19 -12.93 42.44
CA VAL A 965 -4.12 -12.54 43.39
C VAL A 965 -4.36 -11.15 44.00
N CYS A 966 -4.88 -10.20 43.22
CA CYS A 966 -5.22 -8.86 43.69
C CYS A 966 -6.26 -8.84 44.83
N TYR A 967 -7.02 -9.93 45.02
CA TYR A 967 -8.02 -10.06 46.08
C TYR A 967 -7.61 -10.92 47.28
N ARG A 968 -6.30 -11.21 47.40
CA ARG A 968 -5.74 -12.06 48.47
C ARG A 968 -4.92 -11.28 49.49
N SER A 969 -5.17 -9.98 49.66
CA SER A 969 -4.44 -9.19 50.66
C SER A 969 -4.80 -9.64 52.08
N ASP A 970 -3.78 -9.86 52.91
CA ASP A 970 -3.97 -10.19 54.32
C ASP A 970 -4.48 -8.97 55.11
N LEU A 971 -5.11 -9.25 56.25
CA LEU A 971 -5.46 -8.23 57.24
C LEU A 971 -4.24 -7.89 58.09
N ASP A 972 -4.04 -6.62 58.42
CA ASP A 972 -3.03 -6.24 59.40
C ASP A 972 -3.41 -6.71 60.82
N SER A 973 -2.45 -6.65 61.76
CA SER A 973 -2.67 -7.14 63.12
C SER A 973 -3.76 -6.38 63.90
N GLY A 974 -3.99 -5.10 63.59
CA GLY A 974 -5.06 -4.30 64.16
C GLY A 974 -6.42 -4.67 63.57
N MET A 975 -6.50 -4.75 62.25
CA MET A 975 -7.68 -5.18 61.49
C MET A 975 -8.13 -6.57 61.90
N HIS A 976 -7.21 -7.52 62.03
CA HIS A 976 -7.50 -8.88 62.46
C HIS A 976 -8.06 -8.91 63.89
N ALA A 977 -7.46 -8.16 64.82
CA ALA A 977 -7.96 -8.05 66.19
C ALA A 977 -9.36 -7.42 66.24
N ASP A 978 -9.62 -6.41 65.42
CA ASP A 978 -10.92 -5.75 65.33
C ASP A 978 -12.00 -6.69 64.78
N ILE A 979 -11.71 -7.47 63.74
CA ILE A 979 -12.64 -8.47 63.18
C ILE A 979 -12.95 -9.56 64.22
N ILE A 980 -11.94 -10.13 64.88
CA ILE A 980 -12.15 -11.12 65.95
C ILE A 980 -12.93 -10.51 67.12
N GLN A 981 -12.64 -9.26 67.49
CA GLN A 981 -13.38 -8.54 68.52
C GLN A 981 -14.83 -8.26 68.11
N MET A 982 -15.11 -7.99 66.83
CA MET A 982 -16.48 -7.88 66.29
C MET A 982 -17.23 -9.20 66.38
N MET A 983 -16.56 -10.34 66.15
CA MET A 983 -17.12 -11.67 66.34
C MET A 983 -17.41 -11.97 67.82
N VAL A 984 -16.49 -11.65 68.74
CA VAL A 984 -16.56 -12.03 70.16
C VAL A 984 -17.39 -11.06 71.02
N ARG A 985 -17.25 -9.73 70.87
CA ARG A 985 -17.84 -8.74 71.80
C ARG A 985 -19.22 -8.20 71.39
N LYS A 986 -19.54 -8.14 70.09
CA LYS A 986 -20.77 -7.48 69.63
C LYS A 986 -21.96 -8.42 69.40
N ASN A 987 -21.82 -9.75 69.52
CA ASN A 987 -22.87 -10.72 69.13
C ASN A 987 -23.44 -10.38 67.72
N VAL A 988 -22.62 -9.92 66.77
CA VAL A 988 -23.07 -9.63 65.38
C VAL A 988 -23.24 -10.94 64.62
N TRP A 989 -22.41 -11.94 64.95
CA TRP A 989 -22.30 -13.25 64.33
C TRP A 989 -22.56 -14.31 65.41
N ARG A 990 -23.57 -15.19 65.27
CA ARG A 990 -23.78 -16.29 66.25
C ARG A 990 -22.83 -17.46 65.99
N SER A 991 -22.21 -18.01 67.04
CA SER A 991 -21.65 -19.38 67.04
C SER A 991 -22.71 -20.38 67.55
N ASP A 992 -22.57 -21.65 67.16
CA ASP A 992 -23.61 -22.67 67.24
C ASP A 992 -24.02 -23.12 68.66
N GLU A 993 -23.28 -22.73 69.70
CA GLU A 993 -23.50 -23.22 71.09
C GLU A 993 -24.75 -22.63 71.79
N TYR A 994 -25.43 -21.64 71.20
CA TYR A 994 -26.55 -20.92 71.85
C TYR A 994 -27.93 -21.17 71.21
N ARG A 995 -28.27 -22.43 70.89
CA ARG A 995 -29.62 -22.76 70.35
C ARG A 995 -30.73 -22.93 71.39
N LEU A 996 -30.46 -22.89 72.70
CA LEU A 996 -31.45 -23.32 73.71
C LEU A 996 -32.15 -22.25 74.56
N SER A 997 -31.91 -20.95 74.37
CA SER A 997 -32.80 -19.96 75.01
C SER A 997 -32.77 -18.60 74.32
N CYS A 998 -33.81 -18.28 73.55
CA CYS A 998 -34.51 -16.98 73.55
C CYS A 998 -35.39 -16.85 72.31
N SER A 999 -36.70 -16.89 72.54
CA SER A 999 -37.73 -16.37 71.64
C SER A 999 -37.68 -14.84 71.63
N ARG A 1000 -36.83 -14.24 70.78
CA ARG A 1000 -36.94 -12.82 70.36
C ARG A 1000 -36.05 -12.57 69.15
N ASN A 1001 -36.71 -12.26 68.03
CA ASN A 1001 -36.11 -11.78 66.79
C ASN A 1001 -35.27 -10.52 67.04
N THR A 1002 -33.96 -10.63 66.88
CA THR A 1002 -33.08 -9.48 66.62
C THR A 1002 -32.41 -9.78 65.28
N GLY A 1003 -32.72 -9.00 64.23
CA GLY A 1003 -32.13 -9.16 62.89
C GLY A 1003 -30.61 -9.09 62.94
N LYS A 1004 -29.96 -10.25 63.02
CA LYS A 1004 -28.51 -10.44 63.13
C LYS A 1004 -28.13 -11.62 62.24
N ILE A 1005 -27.10 -11.44 61.42
CA ILE A 1005 -26.63 -12.41 60.42
C ILE A 1005 -25.74 -13.47 61.10
N SER A 1006 -25.86 -14.76 60.74
CA SER A 1006 -24.96 -15.80 61.27
C SER A 1006 -23.58 -15.74 60.60
N ALA A 1007 -22.52 -16.17 61.30
CA ALA A 1007 -21.17 -16.27 60.71
C ALA A 1007 -21.19 -17.15 59.44
N GLU A 1008 -21.98 -18.23 59.48
CA GLU A 1008 -22.21 -19.13 58.36
C GLU A 1008 -22.85 -18.43 57.15
N ALA A 1009 -23.85 -17.56 57.38
CA ALA A 1009 -24.51 -16.85 56.30
C ALA A 1009 -23.57 -15.85 55.60
N LEU A 1010 -22.73 -15.11 56.34
CA LEU A 1010 -21.71 -14.26 55.70
C LEU A 1010 -20.64 -15.10 55.00
N ARG A 1011 -20.18 -16.20 55.61
CA ARG A 1011 -19.21 -17.10 54.98
C ARG A 1011 -19.74 -17.58 53.62
N ASP A 1012 -21.00 -18.00 53.57
CA ASP A 1012 -21.63 -18.50 52.35
C ASP A 1012 -21.82 -17.41 51.29
N VAL A 1013 -22.21 -16.19 51.69
CA VAL A 1013 -22.31 -15.03 50.78
C VAL A 1013 -20.93 -14.62 50.26
N LEU A 1014 -19.90 -14.59 51.10
CA LEU A 1014 -18.52 -14.30 50.67
C LEU A 1014 -18.00 -15.38 49.72
N ARG A 1015 -18.35 -16.66 49.96
CA ARG A 1015 -18.02 -17.76 49.05
C ARG A 1015 -18.64 -17.54 47.67
N GLN A 1016 -19.93 -17.20 47.61
CA GLN A 1016 -20.63 -16.91 46.35
C GLN A 1016 -20.01 -15.69 45.65
N PHE A 1017 -19.73 -14.62 46.40
CA PHE A 1017 -19.11 -13.42 45.85
C PHE A 1017 -17.74 -13.71 45.26
N MET A 1018 -16.89 -14.44 45.99
CA MET A 1018 -15.58 -14.84 45.51
C MET A 1018 -15.67 -15.70 44.24
N PHE A 1019 -16.58 -16.67 44.23
CA PHE A 1019 -16.73 -17.61 43.12
C PHE A 1019 -17.24 -16.94 41.84
N ARG A 1020 -18.29 -16.10 41.95
CA ARG A 1020 -18.95 -15.46 40.81
C ARG A 1020 -18.16 -14.28 40.23
N TYR A 1021 -17.41 -13.57 41.07
CA TYR A 1021 -16.89 -12.24 40.72
C TYR A 1021 -15.38 -12.04 40.89
N LEU A 1022 -14.75 -12.76 41.83
CA LEU A 1022 -13.36 -12.52 42.21
C LEU A 1022 -12.39 -13.59 41.70
N THR A 1023 -12.83 -14.51 40.86
CA THR A 1023 -11.96 -15.46 40.15
C THR A 1023 -11.13 -14.77 39.05
N VAL A 1024 -11.55 -13.59 38.60
CA VAL A 1024 -10.89 -12.74 37.59
C VAL A 1024 -10.86 -11.30 38.10
N GLU A 1025 -9.89 -10.50 37.65
CA GLU A 1025 -9.73 -9.09 38.03
C GLU A 1025 -10.84 -8.19 37.45
N THR A 1026 -12.02 -8.22 38.09
CA THR A 1026 -13.24 -7.57 37.61
C THR A 1026 -13.55 -6.27 38.38
N PHE A 1027 -13.27 -6.27 39.68
CA PHE A 1027 -13.57 -5.18 40.61
C PHE A 1027 -12.30 -4.44 41.05
N ASN A 1028 -12.45 -3.17 41.40
CA ASN A 1028 -11.35 -2.40 42.01
C ASN A 1028 -11.00 -3.04 43.38
N PRO A 1029 -9.77 -3.54 43.58
CA PRO A 1029 -9.35 -4.18 44.83
C PRO A 1029 -9.42 -3.25 46.05
N ASP A 1030 -9.32 -1.94 45.85
CA ASP A 1030 -9.34 -0.93 46.91
C ASP A 1030 -10.75 -0.37 47.22
N ALA A 1031 -11.78 -0.78 46.46
CA ALA A 1031 -13.17 -0.40 46.77
C ALA A 1031 -13.66 -1.06 48.06
N GLU A 1032 -14.58 -0.41 48.77
CA GLU A 1032 -15.17 -0.92 50.02
C GLU A 1032 -15.99 -2.20 49.73
N LEU A 1033 -15.68 -3.31 50.42
CA LEU A 1033 -16.34 -4.60 50.20
C LEU A 1033 -17.83 -4.54 50.53
N GLN A 1034 -18.20 -3.77 51.55
CA GLN A 1034 -19.58 -3.65 52.00
C GLN A 1034 -20.52 -3.07 50.93
N MET A 1035 -20.01 -2.25 50.01
CA MET A 1035 -20.82 -1.72 48.90
C MET A 1035 -21.41 -2.84 48.04
N TYR A 1036 -20.64 -3.90 47.79
CA TYR A 1036 -21.07 -5.03 46.96
C TYR A 1036 -21.92 -6.04 47.73
N LEU A 1037 -21.66 -6.22 49.03
CA LEU A 1037 -22.47 -7.12 49.88
C LEU A 1037 -23.88 -6.59 50.14
N ASN A 1038 -24.05 -5.26 50.09
CA ASN A 1038 -25.34 -4.59 50.28
C ASN A 1038 -26.15 -4.45 48.99
N ASP A 1039 -25.57 -4.77 47.82
CA ASP A 1039 -26.27 -4.74 46.55
C ASP A 1039 -27.13 -6.01 46.40
N GLY A 1040 -28.44 -5.86 46.65
CA GLY A 1040 -29.41 -6.95 46.52
C GLY A 1040 -29.58 -7.48 45.09
N GLY A 1041 -29.07 -6.78 44.08
CA GLY A 1041 -28.99 -7.25 42.70
C GLY A 1041 -27.85 -8.26 42.48
N LEU A 1042 -26.72 -8.08 43.18
CA LEU A 1042 -25.51 -8.91 43.04
C LEU A 1042 -25.54 -10.20 43.88
N LEU A 1043 -26.01 -10.09 45.12
CA LEU A 1043 -25.97 -11.18 46.11
C LEU A 1043 -27.30 -11.30 46.86
N ARG A 1044 -27.76 -12.53 47.04
CA ARG A 1044 -28.94 -12.84 47.86
C ARG A 1044 -28.51 -13.36 49.21
N TRP A 1045 -28.93 -12.68 50.25
CA TRP A 1045 -28.77 -13.17 51.61
C TRP A 1045 -29.79 -14.29 51.87
N PRO A 1046 -29.38 -15.40 52.54
CA PRO A 1046 -30.31 -16.39 53.02
C PRO A 1046 -31.28 -15.72 54.01
N ILE A 1047 -32.51 -15.44 53.57
CA ILE A 1047 -33.54 -14.90 54.46
C ILE A 1047 -33.86 -16.00 55.48
N CYS A 1048 -33.78 -15.70 56.78
CA CYS A 1048 -34.25 -16.60 57.83
C CYS A 1048 -35.64 -17.10 57.46
N ALA A 1049 -35.73 -18.40 57.14
CA ALA A 1049 -36.94 -19.07 56.72
C ALA A 1049 -37.98 -19.06 57.84
N GLU A 1050 -38.78 -18.00 57.96
CA GLU A 1050 -39.96 -18.01 58.84
C GLU A 1050 -41.06 -16.99 58.50
N LYS A 1051 -40.98 -16.26 57.38
CA LYS A 1051 -42.11 -15.45 56.90
C LYS A 1051 -42.30 -15.53 55.40
N LEU A 1052 -43.05 -16.54 54.98
CA LEU A 1052 -43.71 -16.59 53.67
C LEU A 1052 -45.11 -17.18 53.79
N GLU A 1053 -45.86 -16.78 54.82
CA GLU A 1053 -47.33 -16.93 54.86
C GLU A 1053 -47.95 -15.76 55.64
N ALA A 1054 -47.90 -14.56 55.06
CA ALA A 1054 -48.90 -13.50 55.24
C ALA A 1054 -48.44 -12.25 54.47
N ASP A 1055 -49.37 -11.65 53.75
CA ASP A 1055 -49.33 -10.30 53.19
C ASP A 1055 -48.64 -10.13 51.82
N ALA A 1056 -49.44 -10.47 50.81
CA ALA A 1056 -49.30 -9.92 49.47
C ALA A 1056 -49.62 -8.41 49.49
N GLY A 1057 -48.60 -7.59 49.29
CA GLY A 1057 -48.74 -6.16 49.06
C GLY A 1057 -47.54 -5.39 49.59
N THR A 1058 -46.90 -4.60 48.73
CA THR A 1058 -45.73 -3.73 48.99
C THR A 1058 -44.38 -4.43 49.24
N MET A 1059 -43.71 -4.81 48.15
CA MET A 1059 -42.25 -5.03 48.13
C MET A 1059 -41.57 -3.70 47.77
N VAL A 1060 -41.20 -2.93 48.80
CA VAL A 1060 -40.17 -1.88 48.73
C VAL A 1060 -39.12 -2.27 49.77
N GLY A 1061 -37.84 -2.24 49.34
CA GLY A 1061 -36.70 -2.88 49.99
C GLY A 1061 -36.64 -2.79 51.51
N SER A 1062 -36.43 -3.95 52.14
CA SER A 1062 -35.94 -4.00 53.51
C SER A 1062 -34.45 -3.64 53.52
N PRO A 1063 -34.00 -2.61 54.25
CA PRO A 1063 -32.59 -2.30 54.41
C PRO A 1063 -31.98 -3.34 55.36
N LEU A 1064 -31.37 -4.38 54.82
CA LEU A 1064 -30.58 -5.31 55.62
C LEU A 1064 -29.17 -4.73 55.80
N HIS A 1065 -28.97 -4.14 56.99
CA HIS A 1065 -27.72 -4.04 57.76
C HIS A 1065 -26.65 -3.02 57.31
N GLU A 1066 -26.83 -1.76 57.72
CA GLU A 1066 -25.68 -0.88 58.01
C GLU A 1066 -24.79 -1.61 59.05
N ASP A 1067 -23.47 -1.65 58.82
CA ASP A 1067 -22.42 -2.21 59.71
C ASP A 1067 -22.14 -3.74 59.74
N VAL A 1068 -22.32 -4.49 58.65
CA VAL A 1068 -21.88 -5.91 58.58
C VAL A 1068 -20.34 -6.05 58.65
N LEU A 1069 -19.64 -5.26 57.85
CA LEU A 1069 -18.17 -5.15 57.85
C LEU A 1069 -17.77 -3.68 57.96
N PRO A 1070 -16.60 -3.35 58.52
CA PRO A 1070 -16.13 -1.95 58.52
C PRO A 1070 -15.81 -1.44 57.11
N ASN A 1071 -16.05 -0.14 56.85
CA ASN A 1071 -15.81 0.48 55.54
C ASN A 1071 -14.34 0.43 55.08
N TRP A 1072 -13.38 0.29 56.01
CA TRP A 1072 -11.97 0.13 55.68
C TRP A 1072 -11.61 -1.29 55.18
N ILE A 1073 -12.54 -2.24 55.25
CA ILE A 1073 -12.42 -3.52 54.56
C ILE A 1073 -12.71 -3.31 53.07
N CYS A 1074 -11.64 -3.32 52.28
CA CYS A 1074 -11.73 -3.35 50.82
C CYS A 1074 -11.96 -4.76 50.25
N VAL A 1075 -12.36 -4.84 48.97
CA VAL A 1075 -12.51 -6.09 48.20
C VAL A 1075 -11.25 -6.95 48.25
N LYS A 1076 -10.07 -6.34 48.33
CA LYS A 1076 -8.81 -7.08 48.43
C LYS A 1076 -8.64 -7.97 49.66
N HIS A 1077 -9.43 -7.73 50.72
CA HIS A 1077 -9.39 -8.51 51.96
C HIS A 1077 -10.44 -9.64 52.02
N THR A 1078 -11.25 -9.82 50.97
CA THR A 1078 -12.39 -10.76 50.96
C THR A 1078 -11.97 -12.18 51.34
N ARG A 1079 -10.87 -12.69 50.77
CA ARG A 1079 -10.34 -14.03 51.07
C ARG A 1079 -9.91 -14.17 52.53
N ALA A 1080 -9.24 -13.16 53.09
CA ALA A 1080 -8.75 -13.20 54.46
C ALA A 1080 -9.92 -13.30 55.46
N ILE A 1081 -11.00 -12.53 55.23
CA ILE A 1081 -12.21 -12.60 56.06
C ILE A 1081 -12.89 -13.97 55.94
N TYR A 1082 -13.01 -14.50 54.72
CA TYR A 1082 -13.58 -15.82 54.51
C TYR A 1082 -12.81 -16.93 55.24
N LEU A 1083 -11.48 -16.88 55.26
CA LEU A 1083 -10.66 -17.85 55.98
C LEU A 1083 -10.89 -17.78 57.49
N ILE A 1084 -10.96 -16.58 58.06
CA ILE A 1084 -11.29 -16.39 59.49
C ILE A 1084 -12.65 -17.03 59.81
N LEU A 1085 -13.66 -16.82 58.96
CA LEU A 1085 -14.99 -17.40 59.15
C LEU A 1085 -15.07 -18.90 58.87
N LYS A 1086 -14.06 -19.49 58.21
CA LYS A 1086 -13.96 -20.94 57.96
C LYS A 1086 -13.32 -21.67 59.13
N GLU A 1087 -12.46 -20.98 59.90
CA GLU A 1087 -11.81 -21.52 61.10
C GLU A 1087 -12.67 -21.47 62.37
N VAL A 1088 -13.64 -20.54 62.41
CA VAL A 1088 -14.65 -20.40 63.48
C VAL A 1088 -15.85 -21.29 63.19
#